data_AF-A0A1Q3HVZ0-F1
#
_entry.id   AF-A0A1Q3HVZ0-F1
#
_cell.length_a   1.000
_cell.length_b   1.000
_cell.length_c   1.000
_cell.angle_alpha   90.00
_cell.angle_beta   90.00
_cell.angle_gamma   90.00
#
_symmetry.space_group_name_H-M   'P 1'
#
loop_
_entity.id
_entity.type
_entity.pdbx_description
1 polymer ?
#
loop_
_entity_poly.entity_id
_entity_poly.type
_entity_poly.pdbx_seq_one_letter_code
_entity_poly.pdbx_strand_id
1 'polypeptide(L)'
;MVGGIREKSFSWWLAGFLCVFAAAPARAFDDATADRVLLHAQQKLRATATNPAIPTSQYPKATTEGPWRLVPNTANIDWVQGFFPGQLWLMYEPGRDSFWRSRADAWTRSLEIQKSNPDIRQITHDLGFKFMTSFGQGYRLTGDDYYRQVMLTAAASMARRYNPAVGVIDCCDWNDSVWQVPMVTDTMVDLELLFWGARNGGNAAWNDMALSHALKTLNDMVRPDGGTFHVVDYNTSGGIRSRSTFQGYSDSSTWSRGQAWAIYGFTMAYRYTRDARMLQGAQRTTDYYLARLPADSVPNWDFNAPADQQQKDSSAAAIVASALLELSQYVSDPAAAQRYRNAALAMLDSLSSPAYLTPTTSDSPGILLHGTAFYKTAIKPAGEDIDVSLIYGDYYFVEAVSRFKLWNAGGWLSKLSFPASLRTLGPGNTGVRVVEFDVTPLSKFIDAVIGYADTSTNVTSYSSLAMSIRMNPSGFFDVRRGAEYTAIANVPYEAHSTYHVRMRVDLGARNYSVWVTPPGGSEVLIADRFAFRSDAPPTDDIGKVALKSGHFDDEFRVRNHGVRAEGTVTEWLSTLSWPGSVHDLGTGNTGVRVTEFDVTPLARPIDGVIGYADTSTTVTGYASLAMSIRLNPSGFFDVRRGEEYAALANVPYQANATYHVRMRTDLGAKTYSVWVTPPGGSEVLVADRFAFRAGAPPTDDLGKVALKSGVNETEFRVRGHTVRTGTAPATPDTPEPQEPESPDQIPPVDEPRTDDDILGCTTASGAPFVAAALLLGLLGASRRRRSSSAR
;
A
#
# COMPACT_ATOMS: atom_id res chain seq x y z
N MET A 1 -20.40 -53.32 -55.75
CA MET A 1 -19.24 -54.08 -56.22
C MET A 1 -18.10 -53.07 -56.40
N VAL A 2 -16.98 -53.28 -55.69
CA VAL A 2 -15.64 -52.66 -55.87
C VAL A 2 -15.54 -51.13 -55.65
N GLY A 3 -14.67 -50.54 -54.82
CA GLY A 3 -13.56 -50.99 -53.98
C GLY A 3 -12.35 -50.04 -54.06
N GLY A 4 -11.95 -49.41 -52.93
CA GLY A 4 -10.59 -48.87 -52.62
C GLY A 4 -10.20 -47.50 -53.24
N ILE A 5 -9.32 -46.63 -52.71
CA ILE A 5 -8.34 -46.55 -51.60
C ILE A 5 -7.96 -45.04 -51.39
N ARG A 6 -7.68 -44.65 -50.13
CA ARG A 6 -6.87 -43.53 -49.54
C ARG A 6 -6.46 -42.29 -50.39
N GLU A 7 -6.62 -41.07 -49.83
CA GLU A 7 -5.53 -40.27 -49.19
C GLU A 7 -6.01 -38.91 -48.59
N LYS A 8 -5.59 -38.70 -47.32
CA LYS A 8 -5.16 -37.50 -46.57
C LYS A 8 -5.81 -36.10 -46.74
N SER A 9 -6.06 -35.52 -45.55
CA SER A 9 -5.94 -34.10 -45.13
C SER A 9 -7.26 -33.40 -44.83
N PHE A 10 -7.60 -33.33 -43.55
CA PHE A 10 -8.82 -32.73 -43.01
C PHE A 10 -8.38 -31.62 -42.04
N SER A 11 -8.52 -30.35 -42.42
CA SER A 11 -8.45 -29.21 -41.50
C SER A 11 -9.86 -28.70 -41.28
N TRP A 12 -10.38 -28.89 -40.06
CA TRP A 12 -11.65 -28.32 -39.63
C TRP A 12 -11.46 -27.10 -38.77
N TRP A 13 -12.26 -26.10 -39.11
CA TRP A 13 -12.49 -24.84 -38.44
C TRP A 13 -12.88 -25.03 -36.98
N LEU A 14 -12.21 -24.29 -36.07
CA LEU A 14 -12.71 -24.02 -34.73
C LEU A 14 -13.02 -22.53 -34.62
N ALA A 15 -14.30 -22.17 -34.72
CA ALA A 15 -14.81 -20.87 -34.35
C ALA A 15 -14.93 -20.82 -32.81
N GLY A 16 -13.90 -20.29 -32.15
CA GLY A 16 -13.95 -19.92 -30.73
C GLY A 16 -14.23 -18.43 -30.60
N PHE A 17 -15.45 -18.10 -30.18
CA PHE A 17 -15.81 -16.77 -29.68
C PHE A 17 -14.88 -16.40 -28.51
N LEU A 18 -13.92 -15.50 -28.74
CA LEU A 18 -13.22 -14.79 -27.66
C LEU A 18 -14.02 -13.52 -27.34
N CYS A 19 -15.04 -13.69 -26.50
CA CYS A 19 -15.52 -12.60 -25.66
C CYS A 19 -14.39 -12.24 -24.70
N VAL A 20 -13.52 -11.31 -25.08
CA VAL A 20 -12.69 -10.59 -24.13
C VAL A 20 -13.63 -9.72 -23.31
N PHE A 21 -14.16 -10.30 -22.23
CA PHE A 21 -14.53 -9.49 -21.07
C PHE A 21 -13.22 -8.86 -20.60
N ALA A 22 -12.95 -7.64 -21.06
CA ALA A 22 -12.10 -6.75 -20.30
C ALA A 22 -12.81 -6.58 -18.96
N ALA A 23 -12.39 -7.36 -17.97
CA ALA A 23 -12.77 -7.14 -16.59
C ALA A 23 -12.48 -5.65 -16.32
N ALA A 24 -13.53 -4.90 -15.97
CA ALA A 24 -13.34 -3.59 -15.37
C ALA A 24 -12.29 -3.75 -14.26
N PRO A 25 -11.34 -2.80 -14.09
CA PRO A 25 -10.40 -2.91 -12.99
C PRO A 25 -11.23 -3.06 -11.71
N ALA A 26 -11.09 -4.21 -11.05
CA ALA A 26 -11.64 -4.43 -9.73
C ALA A 26 -11.25 -3.21 -8.89
N ARG A 27 -12.21 -2.65 -8.15
CA ARG A 27 -11.98 -1.45 -7.33
C ARG A 27 -10.73 -1.71 -6.50
N ALA A 28 -9.70 -0.87 -6.65
CA ALA A 28 -8.53 -1.01 -5.81
C ALA A 28 -8.96 -0.80 -4.35
N PHE A 29 -8.58 -1.72 -3.46
CA PHE A 29 -8.77 -1.55 -2.01
C PHE A 29 -8.29 -0.15 -1.59
N ASP A 30 -9.18 0.64 -0.98
CA ASP A 30 -8.98 2.06 -0.69
C ASP A 30 -9.15 2.39 0.80
N ASP A 31 -8.85 3.64 1.19
CA ASP A 31 -8.94 4.09 2.58
C ASP A 31 -10.36 3.96 3.14
N ALA A 32 -11.39 4.22 2.34
CA ALA A 32 -12.79 4.07 2.75
C ALA A 32 -13.15 2.60 3.03
N THR A 33 -12.67 1.68 2.21
CA THR A 33 -12.85 0.24 2.43
C THR A 33 -12.09 -0.22 3.65
N ALA A 34 -10.86 0.24 3.85
CA ALA A 34 -10.07 -0.05 5.05
C ALA A 34 -10.78 0.42 6.32
N ASP A 35 -11.33 1.64 6.33
CA ASP A 35 -12.05 2.19 7.49
C ASP A 35 -13.32 1.39 7.80
N ARG A 36 -14.09 1.00 6.78
CA ARG A 36 -15.26 0.13 6.92
C ARG A 36 -14.88 -1.23 7.51
N VAL A 37 -13.80 -1.84 7.03
CA VAL A 37 -13.33 -3.15 7.51
C VAL A 37 -12.84 -3.06 8.95
N LEU A 38 -12.08 -2.02 9.31
CA LEU A 38 -11.63 -1.82 10.69
C LEU A 38 -12.80 -1.57 11.63
N LEU A 39 -13.82 -0.82 11.21
CA LEU A 39 -15.04 -0.64 12.00
C LEU A 39 -15.79 -1.97 12.21
N HIS A 40 -15.89 -2.80 11.18
CA HIS A 40 -16.48 -4.14 11.28
C HIS A 40 -15.69 -5.03 12.25
N ALA A 41 -14.36 -5.04 12.13
CA ALA A 41 -13.47 -5.75 13.05
C ALA A 41 -13.66 -5.28 14.50
N GLN A 42 -13.72 -3.96 14.74
CA GLN A 42 -13.99 -3.39 16.07
C GLN A 42 -15.32 -3.91 16.66
N GLN A 43 -16.38 -4.00 15.87
CA GLN A 43 -17.67 -4.51 16.35
C GLN A 43 -17.56 -5.98 16.78
N LYS A 44 -17.00 -6.85 15.93
CA LYS A 44 -16.83 -8.29 16.21
C LYS A 44 -15.89 -8.55 17.40
N LEU A 45 -14.78 -7.81 17.48
CA LEU A 45 -13.81 -7.92 18.57
C LEU A 45 -14.38 -7.40 19.90
N ARG A 46 -15.13 -6.30 19.88
CA ARG A 46 -15.79 -5.78 21.09
C ARG A 46 -16.83 -6.77 21.61
N ALA A 47 -17.62 -7.38 20.72
CA ALA A 47 -18.57 -8.42 21.10
C ALA A 47 -17.87 -9.63 21.73
N THR A 48 -16.78 -10.10 21.13
CA THR A 48 -15.99 -11.21 21.68
C THR A 48 -15.36 -10.86 23.04
N ALA A 49 -14.73 -9.69 23.17
CA ALA A 49 -14.01 -9.25 24.37
C ALA A 49 -14.93 -8.89 25.56
N THR A 50 -16.24 -8.73 25.32
CA THR A 50 -17.24 -8.44 26.36
C THR A 50 -18.16 -9.62 26.66
N ASN A 51 -18.03 -10.73 25.91
CA ASN A 51 -18.83 -11.92 26.13
C ASN A 51 -18.41 -12.62 27.44
N PRO A 52 -19.28 -12.70 28.46
CA PRO A 52 -18.93 -13.32 29.75
C PRO A 52 -18.66 -14.82 29.65
N ALA A 53 -19.09 -15.48 28.56
CA ALA A 53 -18.80 -16.90 28.31
C ALA A 53 -17.35 -17.15 27.83
N ILE A 54 -16.59 -16.09 27.52
CA ILE A 54 -15.20 -16.18 27.08
C ILE A 54 -14.34 -15.47 28.15
N PRO A 55 -13.91 -16.18 29.21
CA PRO A 55 -13.03 -15.60 30.22
C PRO A 55 -11.63 -15.34 29.63
N THR A 56 -10.84 -14.50 30.29
CA THR A 56 -9.48 -14.11 29.83
C THR A 56 -8.48 -15.26 29.81
N SER A 57 -8.81 -16.41 30.39
CA SER A 57 -8.03 -17.66 30.34
C SER A 57 -8.41 -18.57 29.16
N GLN A 58 -9.32 -18.13 28.29
CA GLN A 58 -9.80 -18.85 27.11
C GLN A 58 -9.63 -17.98 25.86
N TYR A 59 -9.14 -18.59 24.78
CA TYR A 59 -8.79 -17.89 23.53
C TYR A 59 -9.56 -18.46 22.34
N PRO A 60 -10.14 -17.62 21.49
CA PRO A 60 -10.72 -18.03 20.21
C PRO A 60 -9.75 -18.83 19.33
N LYS A 61 -10.25 -19.86 18.64
CA LYS A 61 -9.51 -20.65 17.65
C LYS A 61 -10.18 -20.63 16.27
N ALA A 62 -11.40 -21.15 16.20
CA ALA A 62 -12.15 -21.30 14.96
C ALA A 62 -13.67 -21.28 15.17
N THR A 63 -14.45 -20.95 14.14
CA THR A 63 -15.93 -21.07 14.14
C THR A 63 -16.49 -21.15 12.72
N THR A 64 -17.49 -22.01 12.49
CA THR A 64 -18.21 -22.12 11.21
C THR A 64 -19.45 -21.23 11.26
N GLU A 65 -20.30 -21.44 12.26
CA GLU A 65 -21.45 -20.63 12.66
C GLU A 65 -21.64 -20.78 14.17
N GLY A 66 -21.95 -19.69 14.89
CA GLY A 66 -22.09 -19.69 16.35
C GLY A 66 -20.79 -19.36 17.11
N PRO A 67 -20.70 -19.67 18.42
CA PRO A 67 -19.62 -19.18 19.28
C PRO A 67 -18.27 -19.75 18.88
N TRP A 68 -17.20 -19.03 19.23
CA TRP A 68 -15.84 -19.52 19.07
C TRP A 68 -15.64 -20.88 19.74
N ARG A 69 -14.95 -21.79 19.05
CA ARG A 69 -14.21 -22.86 19.73
C ARG A 69 -13.02 -22.23 20.45
N LEU A 70 -12.86 -22.55 21.73
CA LEU A 70 -11.88 -21.93 22.62
C LEU A 70 -10.72 -22.88 22.95
N VAL A 71 -9.57 -22.29 23.25
CA VAL A 71 -8.36 -22.95 23.75
C VAL A 71 -7.97 -22.31 25.09
N PRO A 72 -7.69 -23.09 26.15
CA PRO A 72 -7.30 -22.52 27.44
C PRO A 72 -5.84 -22.01 27.45
N ASN A 73 -5.54 -21.06 28.32
CA ASN A 73 -4.18 -20.58 28.59
C ASN A 73 -3.24 -21.66 29.15
N THR A 74 -3.76 -22.81 29.57
CA THR A 74 -2.98 -23.97 30.05
C THR A 74 -2.65 -24.99 28.95
N ALA A 75 -3.19 -24.83 27.73
CA ALA A 75 -2.85 -25.70 26.61
C ALA A 75 -1.48 -25.32 26.03
N ASN A 76 -0.42 -25.88 26.61
CA ASN A 76 0.96 -25.51 26.30
C ASN A 76 1.35 -25.73 24.83
N ILE A 77 0.76 -26.73 24.17
CA ILE A 77 1.09 -27.11 22.78
C ILE A 77 0.21 -26.42 21.74
N ASP A 78 -1.04 -26.07 22.05
CA ASP A 78 -1.84 -25.22 21.14
C ASP A 78 -1.14 -23.88 20.93
N TRP A 79 -1.31 -23.27 19.75
CA TRP A 79 -0.46 -22.16 19.28
C TRP A 79 -1.20 -20.83 19.04
N VAL A 80 -2.53 -20.84 19.01
CA VAL A 80 -3.34 -19.71 18.53
C VAL A 80 -3.66 -18.63 19.58
N GLN A 81 -3.22 -18.79 20.83
CA GLN A 81 -3.66 -17.95 21.96
C GLN A 81 -3.19 -16.48 21.85
N GLY A 82 -2.16 -16.19 21.06
CA GLY A 82 -1.65 -14.82 20.90
C GLY A 82 -2.51 -13.93 19.98
N PHE A 83 -3.21 -14.53 19.01
CA PHE A 83 -3.84 -13.77 17.93
C PHE A 83 -5.00 -12.89 18.37
N PHE A 84 -5.86 -13.39 19.28
CA PHE A 84 -6.98 -12.59 19.80
C PHE A 84 -6.52 -11.36 20.60
N PRO A 85 -5.67 -11.46 21.64
CA PRO A 85 -5.14 -10.27 22.30
C PRO A 85 -4.36 -9.37 21.34
N GLY A 86 -3.68 -9.93 20.33
CA GLY A 86 -3.03 -9.15 19.30
C GLY A 86 -3.98 -8.28 18.48
N GLN A 87 -5.14 -8.80 18.08
CA GLN A 87 -6.17 -7.99 17.43
C GLN A 87 -6.68 -6.86 18.32
N LEU A 88 -6.82 -7.10 19.63
CA LEU A 88 -7.22 -6.05 20.57
C LEU A 88 -6.15 -4.95 20.68
N TRP A 89 -4.87 -5.31 20.66
CA TRP A 89 -3.78 -4.34 20.59
C TRP A 89 -3.76 -3.56 19.28
N LEU A 90 -4.03 -4.21 18.14
CA LEU A 90 -4.17 -3.51 16.85
C LEU A 90 -5.36 -2.53 16.85
N MET A 91 -6.44 -2.82 17.57
CA MET A 91 -7.54 -1.86 17.76
C MET A 91 -7.18 -0.70 18.71
N TYR A 92 -6.27 -0.92 19.66
CA TYR A 92 -5.76 0.14 20.53
C TYR A 92 -4.89 1.14 19.77
N GLU A 93 -4.09 0.70 18.79
CA GLU A 93 -3.08 1.52 18.13
C GLU A 93 -3.61 2.82 17.49
N PRO A 94 -4.66 2.80 16.63
CA PRO A 94 -5.27 4.01 16.05
C PRO A 94 -5.71 5.07 17.06
N GLY A 95 -6.54 4.67 18.03
CA GLY A 95 -7.31 5.60 18.86
C GLY A 95 -6.78 5.77 20.27
N ARG A 96 -5.85 4.90 20.68
CA ARG A 96 -5.40 4.72 22.06
C ARG A 96 -6.54 4.62 23.07
N ASP A 97 -7.67 4.03 22.66
CA ASP A 97 -8.86 3.86 23.50
C ASP A 97 -8.55 2.90 24.67
N SER A 98 -8.74 3.40 25.88
CA SER A 98 -8.55 2.65 27.13
C SER A 98 -9.34 1.34 27.18
N PHE A 99 -10.50 1.25 26.52
CA PHE A 99 -11.25 0.00 26.42
C PHE A 99 -10.41 -1.10 25.76
N TRP A 100 -9.81 -0.80 24.61
CA TRP A 100 -8.99 -1.76 23.87
C TRP A 100 -7.75 -2.13 24.67
N ARG A 101 -7.07 -1.15 25.28
CA ARG A 101 -5.90 -1.40 26.12
C ARG A 101 -6.22 -2.34 27.28
N SER A 102 -7.25 -2.04 28.06
CA SER A 102 -7.61 -2.86 29.24
C SER A 102 -8.00 -4.27 28.86
N ARG A 103 -8.73 -4.46 27.75
CA ARG A 103 -9.09 -5.79 27.26
C ARG A 103 -7.87 -6.54 26.72
N ALA A 104 -7.05 -5.90 25.89
CA ALA A 104 -5.84 -6.49 25.35
C ALA A 104 -4.88 -6.95 26.47
N ASP A 105 -4.61 -6.07 27.44
CA ASP A 105 -3.76 -6.37 28.59
C ASP A 105 -4.25 -7.58 29.39
N ALA A 106 -5.55 -7.67 29.67
CA ALA A 106 -6.12 -8.75 30.46
C ALA A 106 -5.93 -10.14 29.81
N TRP A 107 -6.17 -10.27 28.49
CA TRP A 107 -5.91 -11.52 27.77
C TRP A 107 -4.41 -11.78 27.56
N THR A 108 -3.61 -10.73 27.34
CA THR A 108 -2.14 -10.85 27.21
C THR A 108 -1.53 -11.40 28.50
N ARG A 109 -1.77 -10.76 29.66
CA ARG A 109 -1.20 -11.19 30.95
C ARG A 109 -1.61 -12.60 31.34
N SER A 110 -2.84 -13.00 31.03
CA SER A 110 -3.33 -14.36 31.27
C SER A 110 -2.53 -15.45 30.53
N LEU A 111 -1.83 -15.10 29.44
CA LEU A 111 -0.97 -16.01 28.67
C LEU A 111 0.46 -16.13 29.24
N GLU A 112 0.84 -15.32 30.24
CA GLU A 112 2.18 -15.30 30.83
C GLU A 112 2.64 -16.68 31.32
N ILE A 113 1.70 -17.49 31.82
CA ILE A 113 1.93 -18.88 32.25
C ILE A 113 2.71 -19.71 31.21
N GLN A 114 2.57 -19.42 29.91
CA GLN A 114 3.23 -20.16 28.84
C GLN A 114 4.63 -19.65 28.48
N LYS A 115 5.17 -18.61 29.15
CA LYS A 115 6.48 -18.01 28.81
C LYS A 115 7.65 -18.97 29.01
N SER A 116 7.47 -19.99 29.84
CA SER A 116 8.50 -20.99 30.13
C SER A 116 7.89 -22.26 30.70
N ASN A 117 8.50 -23.39 30.36
CA ASN A 117 8.26 -24.67 31.03
C ASN A 117 9.61 -25.30 31.43
N PRO A 118 9.74 -25.96 32.59
CA PRO A 118 10.93 -26.76 32.88
C PRO A 118 11.10 -27.95 31.92
N ASP A 119 9.99 -28.57 31.49
CA ASP A 119 10.01 -29.64 30.50
C ASP A 119 10.03 -29.06 29.08
N ILE A 120 11.13 -29.28 28.35
CA ILE A 120 11.31 -28.78 26.98
C ILE A 120 10.26 -29.36 26.02
N ARG A 121 9.76 -30.57 26.26
CA ARG A 121 8.71 -31.21 25.44
C ARG A 121 7.35 -30.54 25.62
N GLN A 122 7.20 -29.72 26.64
CA GLN A 122 6.02 -28.88 26.90
C GLN A 122 6.21 -27.44 26.41
N ILE A 123 7.29 -27.15 25.68
CA ILE A 123 7.55 -25.86 25.06
C ILE A 123 7.39 -26.05 23.55
N THR A 124 6.40 -25.41 22.96
CA THR A 124 6.26 -25.37 21.50
C THR A 124 7.27 -24.41 20.85
N HIS A 125 7.57 -24.60 19.56
CA HIS A 125 8.22 -23.58 18.75
C HIS A 125 7.35 -22.34 18.50
N ASP A 126 6.02 -22.46 18.64
CA ASP A 126 5.03 -21.39 18.40
C ASP A 126 5.03 -20.26 19.45
N LEU A 127 6.12 -20.09 20.19
CA LEU A 127 6.22 -19.02 21.18
C LEU A 127 6.22 -17.64 20.52
N GLY A 128 6.65 -17.51 19.27
CA GLY A 128 6.54 -16.24 18.55
C GLY A 128 5.09 -15.88 18.24
N PHE A 129 4.30 -16.81 17.70
CA PHE A 129 2.86 -16.63 17.48
C PHE A 129 2.14 -16.24 18.75
N LYS A 130 2.49 -16.84 19.88
CA LYS A 130 1.88 -16.50 21.18
C LYS A 130 2.34 -15.14 21.70
N PHE A 131 3.65 -14.90 21.77
CA PHE A 131 4.21 -13.78 22.53
C PHE A 131 4.46 -12.54 21.67
N MET A 132 4.83 -12.63 20.40
CA MET A 132 4.99 -11.44 19.55
C MET A 132 3.66 -10.76 19.27
N THR A 133 2.61 -11.54 18.98
CA THR A 133 1.28 -10.99 18.69
C THR A 133 0.58 -10.45 19.93
N SER A 134 0.93 -10.91 21.14
CA SER A 134 0.34 -10.44 22.40
C SER A 134 1.26 -9.48 23.16
N PHE A 135 2.23 -10.01 23.91
CA PHE A 135 3.20 -9.24 24.71
C PHE A 135 4.03 -8.29 23.84
N GLY A 136 4.43 -8.71 22.63
CA GLY A 136 5.16 -7.89 21.67
C GLY A 136 4.40 -6.66 21.25
N GLN A 137 3.11 -6.81 20.93
CA GLN A 137 2.25 -5.66 20.66
C GLN A 137 2.05 -4.79 21.90
N GLY A 138 1.84 -5.39 23.08
CA GLY A 138 1.75 -4.67 24.35
C GLY A 138 2.98 -3.81 24.63
N TYR A 139 4.19 -4.37 24.50
CA TYR A 139 5.44 -3.63 24.67
C TYR A 139 5.59 -2.53 23.62
N ARG A 140 5.40 -2.86 22.33
CA ARG A 140 5.51 -1.90 21.22
C ARG A 140 4.62 -0.67 21.42
N LEU A 141 3.41 -0.88 21.92
CA LEU A 141 2.40 0.17 22.03
C LEU A 141 2.40 0.92 23.37
N THR A 142 3.04 0.39 24.41
CA THR A 142 3.00 1.00 25.76
C THR A 142 4.36 1.32 26.34
N GLY A 143 5.43 0.67 25.85
CA GLY A 143 6.76 0.74 26.45
C GLY A 143 6.88 0.11 27.85
N ASP A 144 5.85 -0.60 28.33
CA ASP A 144 5.86 -1.22 29.66
C ASP A 144 6.89 -2.36 29.73
N ASP A 145 7.90 -2.18 30.58
CA ASP A 145 9.01 -3.12 30.76
C ASP A 145 8.55 -4.52 31.18
N TYR A 146 7.41 -4.64 31.86
CA TYR A 146 6.87 -5.94 32.24
C TYR A 146 6.67 -6.85 31.01
N TYR A 147 6.09 -6.34 29.93
CA TYR A 147 5.92 -7.14 28.72
C TYR A 147 7.27 -7.53 28.11
N ARG A 148 8.26 -6.63 28.14
CA ARG A 148 9.62 -6.89 27.68
C ARG A 148 10.25 -8.07 28.42
N GLN A 149 10.18 -8.08 29.75
CA GLN A 149 10.75 -9.16 30.57
C GLN A 149 10.09 -10.52 30.29
N VAL A 150 8.76 -10.55 30.12
CA VAL A 150 8.04 -11.78 29.76
C VAL A 150 8.49 -12.30 28.39
N MET A 151 8.61 -11.41 27.39
CA MET A 151 9.10 -11.80 26.07
C MET A 151 10.53 -12.31 26.08
N LEU A 152 11.44 -11.69 26.84
CA LEU A 152 12.82 -12.17 26.98
C LEU A 152 12.86 -13.58 27.61
N THR A 153 11.97 -13.86 28.56
CA THR A 153 11.81 -15.20 29.14
C THR A 153 11.28 -16.21 28.12
N ALA A 154 10.29 -15.82 27.31
CA ALA A 154 9.76 -16.63 26.22
C ALA A 154 10.81 -16.90 25.13
N ALA A 155 11.59 -15.89 24.73
CA ALA A 155 12.68 -16.02 23.78
C ALA A 155 13.76 -16.99 24.29
N ALA A 156 14.15 -16.89 25.57
CA ALA A 156 15.06 -17.83 26.19
C ALA A 156 14.52 -19.27 26.18
N SER A 157 13.21 -19.45 26.39
CA SER A 157 12.57 -20.76 26.30
C SER A 157 12.57 -21.32 24.88
N MET A 158 12.25 -20.50 23.88
CA MET A 158 12.30 -20.91 22.47
C MET A 158 13.73 -21.26 22.04
N ALA A 159 14.74 -20.48 22.47
CA ALA A 159 16.14 -20.71 22.15
C ALA A 159 16.66 -22.06 22.66
N ARG A 160 16.10 -22.62 23.74
CA ARG A 160 16.44 -23.99 24.21
C ARG A 160 16.10 -25.08 23.19
N ARG A 161 15.20 -24.80 22.25
CA ARG A 161 14.82 -25.73 21.16
C ARG A 161 15.79 -25.65 19.97
N TYR A 162 16.79 -24.76 19.99
CA TYR A 162 17.79 -24.69 18.94
C TYR A 162 18.70 -25.91 18.96
N ASN A 163 18.72 -26.66 17.87
CA ASN A 163 19.65 -27.75 17.63
C ASN A 163 20.87 -27.21 16.87
N PRO A 164 22.04 -27.06 17.51
CA PRO A 164 23.23 -26.49 16.88
C PRO A 164 23.88 -27.42 15.85
N ALA A 165 23.65 -28.73 15.89
CA ALA A 165 24.22 -29.68 14.93
C ALA A 165 23.53 -29.56 13.55
N VAL A 166 22.23 -29.28 13.56
CA VAL A 166 21.42 -29.09 12.34
C VAL A 166 21.31 -27.62 11.94
N GLY A 167 21.31 -26.72 12.93
CA GLY A 167 21.18 -25.28 12.75
C GLY A 167 19.73 -24.77 12.73
N VAL A 168 18.81 -25.47 13.40
CA VAL A 168 17.36 -25.16 13.40
C VAL A 168 16.76 -25.14 14.79
N ILE A 169 15.73 -24.32 15.01
CA ILE A 169 14.74 -24.54 16.07
C ILE A 169 13.92 -25.80 15.75
N ASP A 170 13.98 -26.79 16.65
CA ASP A 170 13.18 -28.01 16.55
C ASP A 170 11.71 -27.71 16.85
N CYS A 171 10.78 -28.10 15.97
CA CYS A 171 9.37 -27.78 16.15
C CYS A 171 8.60 -28.77 17.04
N CYS A 172 8.82 -30.07 16.85
CA CYS A 172 7.76 -31.07 17.05
C CYS A 172 8.29 -32.40 17.60
N ASP A 173 9.25 -32.34 18.53
CA ASP A 173 9.85 -33.49 19.24
C ASP A 173 8.86 -34.29 20.12
N TRP A 174 7.59 -33.86 20.18
CA TRP A 174 6.49 -34.63 20.77
C TRP A 174 6.07 -35.85 19.91
N ASN A 175 6.52 -35.94 18.64
CA ASN A 175 6.27 -37.08 17.75
C ASN A 175 7.57 -37.82 17.36
N ASP A 176 8.38 -38.18 18.36
CA ASP A 176 9.68 -38.84 18.19
C ASP A 176 9.63 -40.23 17.53
N SER A 177 8.42 -40.80 17.40
CA SER A 177 8.19 -42.04 16.65
C SER A 177 8.24 -41.87 15.13
N VAL A 178 8.03 -40.63 14.63
CA VAL A 178 7.98 -40.31 13.19
C VAL A 178 9.16 -39.42 12.77
N TRP A 179 9.47 -38.40 13.57
CA TRP A 179 10.50 -37.41 13.27
C TRP A 179 11.64 -37.47 14.28
N GLN A 180 12.83 -37.05 13.86
CA GLN A 180 14.01 -37.01 14.72
C GLN A 180 14.43 -35.58 15.05
N VAL A 181 14.55 -34.70 14.04
CA VAL A 181 14.74 -33.25 14.24
C VAL A 181 13.93 -32.53 13.16
N PRO A 182 12.61 -32.34 13.36
CA PRO A 182 11.74 -31.74 12.36
C PRO A 182 11.84 -30.22 12.33
N MET A 183 11.90 -29.68 11.12
CA MET A 183 11.70 -28.27 10.80
C MET A 183 10.40 -28.10 9.99
N VAL A 184 9.59 -27.11 10.34
CA VAL A 184 8.37 -26.74 9.60
C VAL A 184 8.38 -25.27 9.19
N THR A 185 7.70 -24.96 8.08
CA THR A 185 7.57 -23.61 7.50
C THR A 185 7.17 -22.53 8.51
N ASP A 186 6.29 -22.90 9.42
CA ASP A 186 5.56 -22.06 10.36
C ASP A 186 6.51 -21.35 11.32
N THR A 187 7.57 -22.08 11.72
CA THR A 187 8.65 -21.59 12.61
C THR A 187 9.30 -20.31 12.09
N MET A 188 9.29 -20.08 10.77
CA MET A 188 9.83 -18.86 10.16
C MET A 188 9.23 -17.59 10.73
N VAL A 189 7.94 -17.61 11.08
CA VAL A 189 7.26 -16.46 11.69
C VAL A 189 7.64 -16.34 13.16
N ASP A 190 7.79 -17.47 13.86
CA ASP A 190 8.19 -17.48 15.28
C ASP A 190 9.60 -16.94 15.54
N LEU A 191 10.48 -17.01 14.54
CA LEU A 191 11.84 -16.47 14.63
C LEU A 191 11.87 -14.99 15.02
N GLU A 192 10.79 -14.25 14.77
CA GLU A 192 10.67 -12.86 15.18
C GLU A 192 10.93 -12.67 16.68
N LEU A 193 10.51 -13.61 17.53
CA LEU A 193 10.73 -13.53 18.98
C LEU A 193 12.22 -13.54 19.34
N LEU A 194 13.03 -14.36 18.65
CA LEU A 194 14.47 -14.45 18.86
C LEU A 194 15.20 -13.22 18.30
N PHE A 195 14.82 -12.78 17.09
CA PHE A 195 15.37 -11.56 16.51
C PHE A 195 15.08 -10.32 17.36
N TRP A 196 13.84 -10.20 17.84
CA TRP A 196 13.41 -9.14 18.73
C TRP A 196 14.14 -9.24 20.07
N GLY A 197 14.23 -10.43 20.66
CA GLY A 197 14.87 -10.66 21.96
C GLY A 197 16.33 -10.22 21.97
N ALA A 198 17.09 -10.58 20.93
CA ALA A 198 18.49 -10.16 20.77
C ALA A 198 18.67 -8.63 20.74
N ARG A 199 17.68 -7.88 20.23
CA ARG A 199 17.71 -6.41 20.13
C ARG A 199 17.22 -5.69 21.38
N ASN A 200 16.52 -6.39 22.28
CA ASN A 200 15.81 -5.79 23.40
C ASN A 200 16.40 -6.19 24.78
N GLY A 201 17.67 -6.61 24.80
CA GLY A 201 18.42 -6.92 26.03
C GLY A 201 18.61 -8.41 26.30
N GLY A 202 18.19 -9.28 25.36
CA GLY A 202 18.44 -10.72 25.41
C GLY A 202 19.85 -11.11 24.94
N ASN A 203 20.08 -12.41 24.83
CA ASN A 203 21.35 -12.93 24.34
C ASN A 203 21.52 -12.63 22.84
N ALA A 204 22.63 -11.99 22.46
CA ALA A 204 22.93 -11.65 21.08
C ALA A 204 22.94 -12.87 20.14
N ALA A 205 23.33 -14.05 20.63
CA ALA A 205 23.37 -15.30 19.86
C ALA A 205 21.98 -15.75 19.36
N TRP A 206 20.88 -15.24 19.94
CA TRP A 206 19.54 -15.54 19.44
C TRP A 206 19.31 -15.00 18.02
N ASN A 207 20.01 -13.92 17.63
CA ASN A 207 19.99 -13.43 16.25
C ASN A 207 20.58 -14.46 15.28
N ASP A 208 21.74 -15.02 15.61
CA ASP A 208 22.44 -16.01 14.80
C ASP A 208 21.66 -17.32 14.71
N MET A 209 21.03 -17.76 15.80
CA MET A 209 20.15 -18.95 15.81
C MET A 209 18.96 -18.78 14.87
N ALA A 210 18.30 -17.63 14.92
CA ALA A 210 17.17 -17.31 14.06
C ALA A 210 17.59 -17.22 12.59
N LEU A 211 18.69 -16.52 12.28
CA LEU A 211 19.21 -16.43 10.91
C LEU A 211 19.67 -17.80 10.39
N SER A 212 20.29 -18.63 11.23
CA SER A 212 20.65 -20.01 10.87
C SER A 212 19.43 -20.82 10.46
N HIS A 213 18.35 -20.78 11.25
CA HIS A 213 17.10 -21.46 10.90
C HIS A 213 16.54 -20.95 9.57
N ALA A 214 16.44 -19.62 9.39
CA ALA A 214 15.90 -19.05 8.16
C ALA A 214 16.71 -19.42 6.90
N LEU A 215 18.04 -19.44 7.00
CA LEU A 215 18.91 -19.88 5.91
C LEU A 215 18.74 -21.38 5.62
N LYS A 216 18.56 -22.20 6.67
CA LYS A 216 18.31 -23.63 6.53
C LYS A 216 16.95 -23.89 5.85
N THR A 217 15.92 -23.14 6.22
CA THR A 217 14.62 -23.16 5.54
C THR A 217 14.76 -22.81 4.06
N LEU A 218 15.49 -21.73 3.72
CA LEU A 218 15.70 -21.33 2.33
C LEU A 218 16.40 -22.42 1.51
N ASN A 219 17.36 -23.13 2.10
CA ASN A 219 18.15 -24.14 1.40
C ASN A 219 17.39 -25.47 1.22
N ASP A 220 16.71 -25.93 2.28
CA ASP A 220 16.24 -27.31 2.33
C ASP A 220 14.73 -27.46 2.08
N MET A 221 13.95 -26.40 2.33
CA MET A 221 12.49 -26.41 2.28
C MET A 221 11.91 -25.68 1.05
N VAL A 222 12.57 -24.63 0.57
CA VAL A 222 12.18 -23.92 -0.66
C VAL A 222 12.69 -24.68 -1.88
N ARG A 223 11.78 -25.12 -2.74
CA ARG A 223 12.08 -25.89 -3.96
C ARG A 223 12.64 -25.00 -5.08
N PRO A 224 13.27 -25.60 -6.10
CA PRO A 224 13.76 -24.89 -7.29
C PRO A 224 12.75 -23.91 -7.93
N ASP A 225 11.47 -24.27 -7.95
CA ASP A 225 10.39 -23.48 -8.54
C ASP A 225 9.84 -22.38 -7.61
N GLY A 226 10.29 -22.32 -6.35
CA GLY A 226 9.83 -21.38 -5.33
C GLY A 226 8.67 -21.88 -4.46
N GLY A 227 8.12 -23.07 -4.74
CA GLY A 227 7.17 -23.72 -3.85
C GLY A 227 7.88 -24.28 -2.60
N THR A 228 7.12 -24.59 -1.56
CA THR A 228 7.67 -25.08 -0.29
C THR A 228 7.20 -26.49 0.03
N PHE A 229 8.09 -27.31 0.59
CA PHE A 229 7.67 -28.42 1.44
C PHE A 229 7.09 -27.86 2.75
N HIS A 230 6.29 -28.64 3.46
CA HIS A 230 5.85 -28.24 4.80
C HIS A 230 6.86 -28.69 5.87
N VAL A 231 7.33 -29.95 5.81
CA VAL A 231 8.25 -30.52 6.81
C VAL A 231 9.55 -30.97 6.16
N VAL A 232 10.69 -30.65 6.79
CA VAL A 232 11.98 -31.28 6.53
C VAL A 232 12.46 -31.93 7.82
N ASP A 233 12.65 -33.24 7.81
CA ASP A 233 13.17 -34.00 8.96
C ASP A 233 14.66 -34.29 8.77
N TYR A 234 15.44 -34.06 9.81
CA TYR A 234 16.88 -34.33 9.84
C TYR A 234 17.21 -35.44 10.84
N ASN A 235 18.30 -36.15 10.59
CA ASN A 235 18.90 -36.98 11.62
C ASN A 235 19.74 -36.12 12.59
N THR A 236 20.18 -36.71 13.70
CA THR A 236 21.01 -36.02 14.71
C THR A 236 22.37 -35.56 14.21
N SER A 237 22.85 -36.03 13.05
CA SER A 237 24.08 -35.55 12.41
C SER A 237 23.84 -34.49 11.32
N GLY A 238 22.59 -34.04 11.11
CA GLY A 238 22.23 -32.99 10.17
C GLY A 238 21.92 -33.46 8.74
N GLY A 239 21.92 -34.76 8.47
CA GLY A 239 21.50 -35.34 7.20
C GLY A 239 19.97 -35.34 7.05
N ILE A 240 19.46 -34.96 5.89
CA ILE A 240 18.01 -34.95 5.60
C ILE A 240 17.51 -36.39 5.52
N ARG A 241 16.50 -36.70 6.33
CA ARG A 241 15.78 -37.99 6.34
C ARG A 241 14.59 -37.95 5.39
N SER A 242 13.83 -36.86 5.39
CA SER A 242 12.66 -36.70 4.51
C SER A 242 12.34 -35.24 4.24
N ARG A 243 11.61 -35.02 3.13
CA ARG A 243 10.89 -33.79 2.82
C ARG A 243 9.45 -34.18 2.57
N SER A 244 8.53 -33.66 3.35
CA SER A 244 7.17 -34.19 3.44
C SER A 244 6.15 -33.11 3.80
N THR A 245 4.91 -33.53 4.05
CA THR A 245 3.87 -32.67 4.58
C THR A 245 3.14 -33.28 5.77
N PHE A 246 2.72 -32.41 6.71
CA PHE A 246 1.78 -32.80 7.76
C PHE A 246 0.34 -32.41 7.41
N GLN A 247 0.14 -31.21 6.84
CA GLN A 247 -1.18 -30.64 6.55
C GLN A 247 -1.54 -30.50 5.07
N GLY A 248 -0.55 -30.54 4.17
CA GLY A 248 -0.74 -30.36 2.73
C GLY A 248 -1.33 -31.59 2.05
N TYR A 249 -1.68 -31.44 0.78
CA TYR A 249 -2.27 -32.51 -0.03
C TYR A 249 -1.35 -33.71 -0.23
N SER A 250 -0.06 -33.46 -0.51
CA SER A 250 0.95 -34.50 -0.66
C SER A 250 2.35 -33.97 -0.32
N ASP A 251 3.35 -34.85 -0.19
CA ASP A 251 4.73 -34.45 0.07
C ASP A 251 5.31 -33.53 -1.03
N SER A 252 4.79 -33.64 -2.26
CA SER A 252 5.20 -32.81 -3.40
C SER A 252 4.27 -31.63 -3.68
N SER A 253 3.18 -31.48 -2.92
CA SER A 253 2.25 -30.36 -3.08
C SER A 253 2.80 -29.06 -2.47
N THR A 254 2.07 -27.96 -2.61
CA THR A 254 2.34 -26.71 -1.88
C THR A 254 1.10 -26.31 -1.11
N TRP A 255 1.15 -26.57 0.19
CA TRP A 255 0.15 -26.06 1.13
C TRP A 255 0.20 -24.53 1.17
N SER A 256 -0.93 -23.89 0.88
CA SER A 256 -0.98 -22.43 0.65
C SER A 256 -0.55 -21.62 1.88
N ARG A 257 -0.92 -22.06 3.08
CA ARG A 257 -0.52 -21.38 4.32
C ARG A 257 0.94 -21.61 4.70
N GLY A 258 1.51 -22.78 4.40
CA GLY A 258 2.95 -23.01 4.54
C GLY A 258 3.76 -22.08 3.63
N GLN A 259 3.29 -21.89 2.39
CA GLN A 259 3.85 -20.88 1.48
C GLN A 259 3.69 -19.46 2.03
N ALA A 260 2.53 -19.14 2.61
CA ALA A 260 2.28 -17.84 3.22
C ALA A 260 3.22 -17.55 4.40
N TRP A 261 3.48 -18.54 5.26
CA TRP A 261 4.46 -18.45 6.34
C TRP A 261 5.88 -18.24 5.85
N ALA A 262 6.28 -18.92 4.77
CA ALA A 262 7.59 -18.67 4.16
C ALA A 262 7.69 -17.23 3.63
N ILE A 263 6.68 -16.74 2.90
CA ILE A 263 6.66 -15.35 2.39
C ILE A 263 6.77 -14.35 3.55
N TYR A 264 5.88 -14.44 4.53
CA TYR A 264 5.87 -13.54 5.68
C TYR A 264 7.18 -13.62 6.47
N GLY A 265 7.63 -14.84 6.76
CA GLY A 265 8.82 -15.09 7.56
C GLY A 265 10.11 -14.62 6.90
N PHE A 266 10.28 -14.79 5.58
CA PHE A 266 11.45 -14.26 4.88
C PHE A 266 11.42 -12.73 4.79
N THR A 267 10.25 -12.12 4.57
CA THR A 267 10.09 -10.65 4.62
C THR A 267 10.45 -10.11 6.01
N MET A 268 9.95 -10.76 7.07
CA MET A 268 10.26 -10.43 8.46
C MET A 268 11.75 -10.63 8.75
N ALA A 269 12.35 -11.75 8.36
CA ALA A 269 13.77 -12.00 8.56
C ALA A 269 14.62 -10.92 7.88
N TYR A 270 14.26 -10.48 6.66
CA TYR A 270 14.93 -9.36 5.99
C TYR A 270 14.78 -8.02 6.74
N ARG A 271 13.59 -7.71 7.30
CA ARG A 271 13.39 -6.53 8.16
C ARG A 271 14.43 -6.48 9.29
N TYR A 272 14.69 -7.63 9.92
CA TYR A 272 15.67 -7.71 10.99
C TYR A 272 17.09 -7.73 10.42
N THR A 273 17.46 -8.65 9.56
CA THR A 273 18.88 -8.89 9.25
C THR A 273 19.45 -8.02 8.13
N ARG A 274 18.58 -7.50 7.25
CA ARG A 274 18.97 -6.92 5.95
C ARG A 274 19.80 -7.87 5.07
N ASP A 275 19.79 -9.17 5.37
CA ASP A 275 20.50 -10.18 4.59
C ASP A 275 19.81 -10.39 3.24
N ALA A 276 20.51 -10.11 2.15
CA ALA A 276 19.96 -10.17 0.78
C ALA A 276 19.38 -11.56 0.43
N ARG A 277 19.85 -12.64 1.06
CA ARG A 277 19.32 -14.00 0.86
C ARG A 277 17.89 -14.13 1.39
N MET A 278 17.55 -13.41 2.47
CA MET A 278 16.18 -13.38 3.00
C MET A 278 15.24 -12.64 2.05
N LEU A 279 15.70 -11.53 1.47
CA LEU A 279 14.92 -10.82 0.44
C LEU A 279 14.70 -11.71 -0.80
N GLN A 280 15.74 -12.41 -1.26
CA GLN A 280 15.63 -13.37 -2.35
C GLN A 280 14.64 -14.50 -2.03
N GLY A 281 14.69 -15.04 -0.81
CA GLY A 281 13.72 -16.02 -0.32
C GLY A 281 12.29 -15.51 -0.42
N ALA A 282 12.04 -14.31 0.11
CA ALA A 282 10.71 -13.68 0.10
C ALA A 282 10.18 -13.46 -1.33
N GLN A 283 11.01 -12.93 -2.24
CA GLN A 283 10.62 -12.69 -3.63
C GLN A 283 10.31 -14.01 -4.36
N ARG A 284 11.17 -15.01 -4.21
CA ARG A 284 11.00 -16.32 -4.87
C ARG A 284 9.74 -17.04 -4.41
N THR A 285 9.48 -17.09 -3.11
CA THR A 285 8.26 -17.72 -2.58
C THR A 285 7.01 -16.91 -2.96
N THR A 286 7.11 -15.59 -3.04
CA THR A 286 6.04 -14.72 -3.50
C THR A 286 5.71 -14.97 -4.98
N ASP A 287 6.72 -15.02 -5.83
CA ASP A 287 6.52 -15.21 -7.27
C ASP A 287 5.84 -16.54 -7.58
N TYR A 288 6.22 -17.62 -6.88
CA TYR A 288 5.53 -18.91 -6.98
C TYR A 288 4.04 -18.80 -6.61
N TYR A 289 3.74 -18.13 -5.49
CA TYR A 289 2.39 -17.98 -4.96
C TYR A 289 1.51 -17.17 -5.91
N LEU A 290 1.99 -16.00 -6.35
CA LEU A 290 1.25 -15.10 -7.24
C LEU A 290 0.97 -15.73 -8.61
N ALA A 291 1.90 -16.55 -9.14
CA ALA A 291 1.71 -17.24 -10.42
C ALA A 291 0.61 -18.32 -10.38
N ARG A 292 0.12 -18.69 -9.20
CA ARG A 292 -0.86 -19.78 -9.00
C ARG A 292 -2.13 -19.32 -8.31
N LEU A 293 -2.29 -18.02 -8.08
CA LEU A 293 -3.50 -17.48 -7.50
C LEU A 293 -4.70 -17.68 -8.46
N PRO A 294 -5.87 -18.06 -7.94
CA PRO A 294 -7.11 -18.00 -8.72
C PRO A 294 -7.53 -16.55 -8.98
N ALA A 295 -8.53 -16.37 -9.86
CA ALA A 295 -8.97 -15.05 -10.32
C ALA A 295 -9.43 -14.10 -9.20
N ASP A 296 -9.96 -14.64 -8.10
CA ASP A 296 -10.38 -13.88 -6.92
C ASP A 296 -9.24 -13.61 -5.93
N SER A 297 -7.99 -13.92 -6.29
CA SER A 297 -6.78 -13.66 -5.49
C SER A 297 -6.71 -14.34 -4.12
N VAL A 298 -7.67 -15.21 -3.75
CA VAL A 298 -7.65 -16.00 -2.51
C VAL A 298 -7.31 -17.46 -2.85
N PRO A 299 -6.20 -18.03 -2.35
CA PRO A 299 -5.76 -19.35 -2.76
C PRO A 299 -6.72 -20.44 -2.28
N ASN A 300 -6.67 -21.58 -2.96
CA ASN A 300 -7.14 -22.82 -2.36
C ASN A 300 -6.17 -23.24 -1.25
N TRP A 301 -6.63 -24.07 -0.30
CA TRP A 301 -5.86 -24.55 0.84
C TRP A 301 -4.53 -25.21 0.43
N ASP A 302 -4.47 -25.82 -0.75
CA ASP A 302 -3.26 -26.33 -1.39
C ASP A 302 -3.29 -26.04 -2.90
N PHE A 303 -2.17 -25.58 -3.46
CA PHE A 303 -2.06 -25.23 -4.88
C PHE A 303 -2.11 -26.43 -5.83
N ASN A 304 -1.92 -27.64 -5.32
CA ASN A 304 -1.92 -28.88 -6.09
C ASN A 304 -3.12 -29.78 -5.75
N ALA A 305 -4.05 -29.34 -4.91
CA ALA A 305 -5.28 -30.09 -4.64
C ALA A 305 -6.10 -30.28 -5.94
N PRO A 306 -6.63 -31.49 -6.18
CA PRO A 306 -7.46 -31.76 -7.35
C PRO A 306 -8.75 -30.96 -7.28
N ALA A 307 -9.36 -30.70 -8.45
CA ALA A 307 -10.48 -29.77 -8.59
C ALA A 307 -11.69 -30.09 -7.68
N ASP A 308 -11.94 -31.37 -7.39
CA ASP A 308 -13.01 -31.88 -6.52
C ASP A 308 -12.70 -31.76 -5.02
N GLN A 309 -11.48 -31.33 -4.66
CA GLN A 309 -11.02 -31.16 -3.28
C GLN A 309 -10.52 -29.72 -3.00
N GLN A 310 -10.85 -28.79 -3.89
CA GLN A 310 -10.51 -27.38 -3.69
C GLN A 310 -11.43 -26.76 -2.65
N GLN A 311 -10.81 -26.25 -1.58
CA GLN A 311 -11.43 -25.39 -0.58
C GLN A 311 -10.57 -24.13 -0.47
N LYS A 312 -11.16 -22.98 -0.22
CA LYS A 312 -10.41 -21.74 0.00
C LYS A 312 -9.65 -21.76 1.33
N ASP A 313 -8.60 -20.96 1.37
CA ASP A 313 -7.97 -20.56 2.64
C ASP A 313 -7.75 -19.05 2.68
N SER A 314 -8.73 -18.33 3.21
CA SER A 314 -8.65 -16.88 3.42
C SER A 314 -7.52 -16.47 4.36
N SER A 315 -7.09 -17.35 5.27
CA SER A 315 -5.99 -17.06 6.18
C SER A 315 -4.66 -16.91 5.44
N ALA A 316 -4.36 -17.78 4.47
CA ALA A 316 -3.17 -17.65 3.62
C ALA A 316 -3.16 -16.33 2.84
N ALA A 317 -4.30 -15.91 2.27
CA ALA A 317 -4.40 -14.61 1.60
C ALA A 317 -4.15 -13.44 2.55
N ALA A 318 -4.69 -13.48 3.76
CA ALA A 318 -4.50 -12.42 4.76
C ALA A 318 -3.02 -12.29 5.18
N ILE A 319 -2.35 -13.41 5.43
CA ILE A 319 -0.92 -13.47 5.76
C ILE A 319 -0.07 -12.89 4.63
N VAL A 320 -0.32 -13.33 3.39
CA VAL A 320 0.44 -12.85 2.23
C VAL A 320 0.15 -11.37 1.97
N ALA A 321 -1.09 -10.90 2.09
CA ALA A 321 -1.41 -9.47 1.95
C ALA A 321 -0.60 -8.61 2.94
N SER A 322 -0.53 -9.02 4.21
CA SER A 322 0.28 -8.33 5.23
C SER A 322 1.78 -8.32 4.87
N ALA A 323 2.30 -9.46 4.43
CA ALA A 323 3.70 -9.61 4.04
C ALA A 323 4.06 -8.78 2.80
N LEU A 324 3.21 -8.77 1.77
CA LEU A 324 3.48 -8.06 0.52
C LEU A 324 3.43 -6.54 0.65
N LEU A 325 2.58 -6.02 1.53
CA LEU A 325 2.59 -4.59 1.86
C LEU A 325 3.93 -4.14 2.45
N GLU A 326 4.58 -5.02 3.21
CA GLU A 326 5.92 -4.76 3.78
C GLU A 326 7.03 -5.03 2.76
N LEU A 327 6.97 -6.17 2.07
CA LEU A 327 7.96 -6.57 1.06
C LEU A 327 8.10 -5.51 -0.04
N SER A 328 6.99 -4.89 -0.46
CA SER A 328 7.02 -3.82 -1.48
C SER A 328 7.85 -2.61 -1.05
N GLN A 329 8.11 -2.42 0.26
CA GLN A 329 8.96 -1.33 0.76
C GLN A 329 10.46 -1.65 0.67
N TYR A 330 10.82 -2.91 0.44
CA TYR A 330 12.21 -3.40 0.42
C TYR A 330 12.74 -3.69 -0.99
N VAL A 331 11.84 -3.89 -1.95
CA VAL A 331 12.20 -4.21 -3.34
C VAL A 331 12.63 -2.93 -4.06
N SER A 332 13.85 -2.93 -4.60
CA SER A 332 14.44 -1.78 -5.29
C SER A 332 13.88 -1.57 -6.70
N ASP A 333 13.49 -2.64 -7.40
CA ASP A 333 12.81 -2.55 -8.69
C ASP A 333 11.38 -2.00 -8.50
N PRO A 334 11.07 -0.79 -9.00
CA PRO A 334 9.76 -0.18 -8.83
C PRO A 334 8.63 -1.01 -9.44
N ALA A 335 8.88 -1.73 -10.54
CA ALA A 335 7.85 -2.53 -11.19
C ALA A 335 7.50 -3.76 -10.35
N ALA A 336 8.50 -4.48 -9.83
CA ALA A 336 8.28 -5.59 -8.90
C ALA A 336 7.64 -5.13 -7.58
N ALA A 337 8.10 -4.00 -7.00
CA ALA A 337 7.51 -3.42 -5.80
C ALA A 337 6.02 -3.09 -6.00
N GLN A 338 5.67 -2.44 -7.12
CA GLN A 338 4.30 -2.13 -7.46
C GLN A 338 3.46 -3.38 -7.72
N ARG A 339 4.03 -4.41 -8.37
CA ARG A 339 3.36 -5.70 -8.59
C ARG A 339 3.00 -6.38 -7.27
N TYR A 340 3.93 -6.46 -6.32
CA TYR A 340 3.66 -7.06 -5.00
C TYR A 340 2.63 -6.26 -4.22
N ARG A 341 2.73 -4.93 -4.24
CA ARG A 341 1.74 -4.05 -3.61
C ARG A 341 0.35 -4.26 -4.22
N ASN A 342 0.22 -4.25 -5.54
CA ASN A 342 -1.05 -4.44 -6.24
C ASN A 342 -1.67 -5.81 -5.92
N ALA A 343 -0.85 -6.87 -5.83
CA ALA A 343 -1.32 -8.18 -5.42
C ALA A 343 -1.87 -8.18 -3.97
N ALA A 344 -1.21 -7.47 -3.04
CA ALA A 344 -1.71 -7.28 -1.69
C ALA A 344 -3.07 -6.57 -1.67
N LEU A 345 -3.22 -5.51 -2.48
CA LEU A 345 -4.48 -4.77 -2.59
C LEU A 345 -5.61 -5.61 -3.21
N ALA A 346 -5.30 -6.45 -4.20
CA ALA A 346 -6.28 -7.37 -4.78
C ALA A 346 -6.76 -8.42 -3.77
N MET A 347 -5.84 -8.98 -2.97
CA MET A 347 -6.19 -9.87 -1.86
C MET A 347 -7.07 -9.16 -0.83
N LEU A 348 -6.72 -7.93 -0.43
CA LEU A 348 -7.50 -7.16 0.54
C LEU A 348 -8.90 -6.79 0.00
N ASP A 349 -9.03 -6.43 -1.27
CA ASP A 349 -10.33 -6.15 -1.89
C ASP A 349 -11.22 -7.39 -1.86
N SER A 350 -10.71 -8.54 -2.28
CA SER A 350 -11.42 -9.83 -2.22
C SER A 350 -11.83 -10.19 -0.78
N LEU A 351 -10.89 -10.14 0.17
CA LEU A 351 -11.15 -10.45 1.58
C LEU A 351 -12.17 -9.50 2.22
N SER A 352 -12.28 -8.26 1.71
CA SER A 352 -13.24 -7.25 2.18
C SER A 352 -14.60 -7.34 1.49
N SER A 353 -14.75 -8.20 0.49
CA SER A 353 -15.99 -8.41 -0.21
C SER A 353 -16.97 -9.25 0.61
N PRO A 354 -18.28 -9.20 0.34
CA PRO A 354 -19.25 -10.07 0.99
C PRO A 354 -19.02 -11.57 0.80
N ALA A 355 -18.14 -11.97 -0.14
CA ALA A 355 -17.77 -13.37 -0.34
C ALA A 355 -16.82 -13.89 0.74
N TYR A 356 -16.09 -13.03 1.45
CA TYR A 356 -15.10 -13.43 2.44
C TYR A 356 -15.25 -12.72 3.78
N LEU A 357 -15.82 -11.51 3.81
CA LEU A 357 -16.09 -10.78 5.04
C LEU A 357 -17.40 -11.27 5.66
N THR A 358 -17.40 -11.56 6.97
CA THR A 358 -18.63 -11.95 7.66
C THR A 358 -19.68 -10.85 7.59
N PRO A 359 -20.97 -11.16 7.35
CA PRO A 359 -22.03 -10.16 7.41
C PRO A 359 -22.12 -9.51 8.79
N THR A 360 -22.42 -8.21 8.84
CA THR A 360 -22.68 -7.49 10.10
C THR A 360 -23.88 -8.08 10.87
N THR A 361 -24.84 -8.66 10.15
CA THR A 361 -26.02 -9.33 10.70
C THR A 361 -25.77 -10.77 11.13
N SER A 362 -24.58 -11.33 10.90
CA SER A 362 -24.25 -12.71 11.27
C SER A 362 -23.90 -12.82 12.75
N ASP A 363 -24.41 -13.86 13.40
CA ASP A 363 -24.03 -14.28 14.76
C ASP A 363 -22.62 -14.90 14.83
N SER A 364 -21.98 -15.14 13.67
CA SER A 364 -20.57 -15.57 13.65
C SER A 364 -19.67 -14.47 14.22
N PRO A 365 -18.84 -14.77 15.23
CA PRO A 365 -17.96 -13.80 15.84
C PRO A 365 -16.65 -13.58 15.06
N GLY A 366 -16.39 -14.37 14.00
CA GLY A 366 -15.23 -14.20 13.11
C GLY A 366 -15.34 -12.98 12.20
N ILE A 367 -14.19 -12.50 11.69
CA ILE A 367 -14.12 -11.41 10.71
C ILE A 367 -14.13 -11.96 9.29
N LEU A 368 -13.27 -12.94 9.01
CA LEU A 368 -13.17 -13.61 7.71
C LEU A 368 -13.86 -14.99 7.72
N LEU A 369 -14.44 -15.35 6.59
CA LEU A 369 -14.96 -16.68 6.25
C LEU A 369 -13.92 -17.50 5.48
N HIS A 370 -14.21 -18.78 5.24
CA HIS A 370 -13.51 -19.62 4.26
C HIS A 370 -12.02 -19.88 4.53
N GLY A 371 -11.66 -20.01 5.80
CA GLY A 371 -10.35 -20.51 6.23
C GLY A 371 -10.33 -22.04 6.30
N THR A 372 -9.17 -22.66 6.05
CA THR A 372 -9.01 -24.12 6.14
C THR A 372 -7.78 -24.48 6.99
N ALA A 373 -7.96 -24.95 8.23
CA ALA A 373 -6.85 -25.26 9.13
C ALA A 373 -6.16 -26.58 8.81
N PHE A 374 -6.92 -27.66 8.60
CA PHE A 374 -6.37 -28.96 8.25
C PHE A 374 -7.38 -29.68 7.37
N TYR A 375 -7.10 -29.75 6.07
CA TYR A 375 -7.99 -30.46 5.15
C TYR A 375 -7.99 -31.98 5.40
N LYS A 376 -8.80 -32.73 4.66
CA LYS A 376 -8.83 -34.19 4.70
C LYS A 376 -7.58 -34.74 4.03
N THR A 377 -6.69 -35.35 4.81
CA THR A 377 -5.46 -36.00 4.33
C THR A 377 -5.37 -37.43 4.87
N ALA A 378 -4.38 -38.21 4.42
CA ALA A 378 -4.13 -39.54 4.98
C ALA A 378 -3.82 -39.52 6.49
N ILE A 379 -3.17 -38.45 6.96
CA ILE A 379 -2.83 -38.26 8.39
C ILE A 379 -4.09 -37.86 9.19
N LYS A 380 -5.00 -37.11 8.56
CA LYS A 380 -6.24 -36.65 9.20
C LYS A 380 -7.45 -36.84 8.28
N PRO A 381 -8.02 -38.07 8.19
CA PRO A 381 -9.08 -38.37 7.23
C PRO A 381 -10.35 -37.52 7.38
N ALA A 382 -10.67 -37.10 8.61
CA ALA A 382 -11.84 -36.25 8.88
C ALA A 382 -11.59 -34.76 8.61
N GLY A 383 -10.34 -34.33 8.51
CA GLY A 383 -9.95 -32.92 8.57
C GLY A 383 -10.20 -32.27 9.94
N GLU A 384 -9.93 -30.97 10.04
CA GLU A 384 -10.31 -30.07 11.15
C GLU A 384 -10.42 -28.65 10.60
N ASP A 385 -11.47 -27.93 11.04
CA ASP A 385 -11.67 -26.50 10.74
C ASP A 385 -11.55 -26.21 9.22
N ILE A 386 -12.37 -26.90 8.42
CA ILE A 386 -12.47 -26.70 6.97
C ILE A 386 -13.65 -25.75 6.71
N ASP A 387 -13.41 -24.70 5.94
CA ASP A 387 -14.42 -23.68 5.59
C ASP A 387 -14.97 -22.91 6.79
N VAL A 388 -14.08 -22.39 7.64
CA VAL A 388 -14.42 -21.72 8.90
C VAL A 388 -13.73 -20.36 9.02
N SER A 389 -14.21 -19.52 9.95
CA SER A 389 -13.42 -18.39 10.46
C SER A 389 -12.27 -18.90 11.32
N LEU A 390 -11.08 -18.37 11.12
CA LEU A 390 -9.85 -18.74 11.82
C LEU A 390 -9.24 -17.51 12.49
N ILE A 391 -8.93 -17.60 13.78
CA ILE A 391 -8.49 -16.42 14.57
C ILE A 391 -7.20 -15.77 14.04
N TYR A 392 -6.31 -16.57 13.45
CA TYR A 392 -5.07 -16.08 12.84
C TYR A 392 -5.33 -15.43 11.48
N GLY A 393 -6.28 -15.94 10.69
CA GLY A 393 -6.73 -15.27 9.47
C GLY A 393 -7.28 -13.87 9.79
N ASP A 394 -8.12 -13.78 10.83
CA ASP A 394 -8.64 -12.50 11.34
C ASP A 394 -7.51 -11.56 11.79
N TYR A 395 -6.52 -12.06 12.55
CA TYR A 395 -5.37 -11.25 12.99
C TYR A 395 -4.57 -10.68 11.81
N TYR A 396 -4.15 -11.52 10.87
CA TYR A 396 -3.33 -11.06 9.75
C TYR A 396 -4.12 -10.17 8.78
N PHE A 397 -5.44 -10.33 8.70
CA PHE A 397 -6.28 -9.43 7.93
C PHE A 397 -6.34 -8.04 8.55
N VAL A 398 -6.59 -7.95 9.85
CA VAL A 398 -6.54 -6.68 10.59
C VAL A 398 -5.16 -6.04 10.50
N GLU A 399 -4.09 -6.84 10.61
CA GLU A 399 -2.72 -6.36 10.44
C GLU A 399 -2.48 -5.80 9.04
N ALA A 400 -2.88 -6.52 7.99
CA ALA A 400 -2.71 -6.10 6.60
C ALA A 400 -3.46 -4.79 6.32
N VAL A 401 -4.71 -4.66 6.79
CA VAL A 401 -5.49 -3.42 6.65
C VAL A 401 -4.84 -2.26 7.43
N SER A 402 -4.30 -2.53 8.62
CA SER A 402 -3.58 -1.53 9.41
C SER A 402 -2.28 -1.08 8.72
N ARG A 403 -1.49 -2.03 8.20
CA ARG A 403 -0.29 -1.75 7.39
C ARG A 403 -0.63 -0.96 6.14
N PHE A 404 -1.75 -1.28 5.48
CA PHE A 404 -2.24 -0.49 4.36
C PHE A 404 -2.49 0.96 4.80
N LYS A 405 -3.25 1.20 5.88
CA LYS A 405 -3.51 2.58 6.37
C LYS A 405 -2.22 3.34 6.69
N LEU A 406 -1.22 2.66 7.25
CA LEU A 406 0.10 3.22 7.55
C LEU A 406 0.88 3.55 6.27
N TRP A 407 0.93 2.63 5.32
CA TRP A 407 1.79 2.69 4.13
C TRP A 407 1.07 3.00 2.82
N ASN A 408 -0.20 3.45 2.86
CA ASN A 408 -0.91 3.87 1.66
C ASN A 408 -0.24 5.10 1.06
N ALA A 409 0.03 5.02 -0.25
CA ALA A 409 1.10 5.69 -0.96
C ALA A 409 1.14 7.21 -0.74
N GLY A 410 2.34 7.70 -0.42
CA GLY A 410 2.67 9.13 -0.29
C GLY A 410 2.67 9.63 1.15
N GLY A 411 3.66 10.46 1.47
CA GLY A 411 3.74 11.22 2.72
C GLY A 411 4.95 10.88 3.60
N TRP A 412 5.41 11.89 4.33
CA TRP A 412 6.50 11.76 5.29
C TRP A 412 5.91 11.36 6.64
N LEU A 413 6.37 10.23 7.18
CA LEU A 413 6.03 9.79 8.53
C LEU A 413 6.92 10.47 9.56
N SER A 414 6.34 10.74 10.74
CA SER A 414 7.08 11.29 11.87
C SER A 414 8.05 10.29 12.48
N LYS A 415 9.14 10.78 13.07
CA LYS A 415 10.17 9.93 13.69
C LYS A 415 10.56 10.43 15.07
N LEU A 416 10.97 9.51 15.94
CA LEU A 416 11.44 9.75 17.29
C LEU A 416 12.78 10.47 17.31
N SER A 417 13.71 10.11 16.43
CA SER A 417 15.01 10.76 16.35
C SER A 417 14.95 11.99 15.44
N PHE A 418 15.64 13.06 15.84
CA PHE A 418 15.74 14.26 15.00
C PHE A 418 16.31 13.95 13.61
N PRO A 419 17.44 13.22 13.45
CA PRO A 419 17.99 12.92 12.14
C PRO A 419 17.00 12.22 11.19
N ALA A 420 16.25 11.24 11.67
CA ALA A 420 15.29 10.51 10.83
C ALA A 420 14.02 11.33 10.50
N SER A 421 13.68 12.31 11.36
CA SER A 421 12.50 13.16 11.21
C SER A 421 12.65 14.26 10.16
N LEU A 422 13.88 14.54 9.71
CA LEU A 422 14.19 15.70 8.88
C LEU A 422 13.91 15.48 7.40
N ARG A 423 13.43 16.53 6.75
CA ARG A 423 13.33 16.66 5.29
C ARG A 423 13.90 18.00 4.87
N THR A 424 14.72 17.97 3.82
CA THR A 424 15.35 19.17 3.25
C THR A 424 14.37 19.83 2.28
N LEU A 425 14.11 21.12 2.48
CA LEU A 425 13.27 21.95 1.62
C LEU A 425 14.13 22.78 0.62
N GLY A 426 15.44 22.83 0.86
CA GLY A 426 16.40 23.56 0.05
C GLY A 426 16.51 25.04 0.45
N PRO A 427 17.59 25.71 0.02
CA PRO A 427 17.81 27.11 0.34
C PRO A 427 16.89 28.05 -0.45
N GLY A 428 16.80 29.31 -0.02
CA GLY A 428 16.18 30.39 -0.81
C GLY A 428 14.70 30.65 -0.52
N ASN A 429 14.12 29.95 0.46
CA ASN A 429 12.79 30.22 0.98
C ASN A 429 12.79 31.43 1.93
N THR A 430 13.17 32.62 1.43
CA THR A 430 13.42 33.85 2.21
C THR A 430 12.26 34.86 2.19
N GLY A 431 12.24 35.85 3.10
CA GLY A 431 11.19 36.88 3.10
C GLY A 431 9.83 36.35 3.58
N VAL A 432 8.73 36.71 2.90
CA VAL A 432 7.40 36.22 3.27
C VAL A 432 7.04 34.97 2.46
N ARG A 433 6.69 33.89 3.15
CA ARG A 433 6.37 32.58 2.59
C ARG A 433 5.04 32.06 3.11
N VAL A 434 4.38 31.24 2.31
CA VAL A 434 3.27 30.40 2.73
C VAL A 434 3.70 28.95 2.62
N VAL A 435 3.50 28.20 3.71
CA VAL A 435 3.74 26.78 3.80
C VAL A 435 2.39 26.07 3.91
N GLU A 436 2.16 25.07 3.07
CA GLU A 436 0.89 24.33 3.03
C GLU A 436 1.18 22.83 3.05
N PHE A 437 0.37 22.05 3.76
CA PHE A 437 0.48 20.59 3.81
C PHE A 437 -0.79 19.96 4.39
N ASP A 438 -0.95 18.66 4.15
CA ASP A 438 -1.98 17.85 4.80
C ASP A 438 -1.33 17.01 5.91
N VAL A 439 -1.93 17.00 7.09
CA VAL A 439 -1.47 16.19 8.23
C VAL A 439 -2.56 15.21 8.66
N THR A 440 -2.16 13.95 8.82
CA THR A 440 -3.01 12.88 9.36
C THR A 440 -2.36 12.38 10.66
N PRO A 441 -2.90 12.71 11.85
CA PRO A 441 -2.51 12.03 13.08
C PRO A 441 -2.80 10.53 12.94
N LEU A 442 -1.89 9.66 13.35
CA LEU A 442 -2.06 8.20 13.31
C LEU A 442 -2.34 7.62 14.71
N SER A 443 -2.30 8.47 15.74
CA SER A 443 -2.71 8.18 17.10
C SER A 443 -3.42 9.39 17.70
N LYS A 444 -4.30 9.16 18.68
CA LYS A 444 -4.83 10.25 19.54
C LYS A 444 -3.84 10.59 20.64
N PHE A 445 -3.94 11.81 21.18
CA PHE A 445 -3.18 12.27 22.36
C PHE A 445 -1.65 12.20 22.19
N ILE A 446 -1.16 12.42 20.97
CA ILE A 446 0.27 12.47 20.67
C ILE A 446 0.87 13.78 21.20
N ASP A 447 2.19 13.81 21.45
CA ASP A 447 2.97 15.04 21.70
C ASP A 447 3.97 15.25 20.56
N ALA A 448 3.46 15.61 19.39
CA ALA A 448 4.22 15.51 18.15
C ALA A 448 4.26 16.85 17.41
N VAL A 449 5.42 17.17 16.85
CA VAL A 449 5.77 18.50 16.34
C VAL A 449 6.10 18.46 14.85
N ILE A 450 5.51 19.37 14.09
CA ILE A 450 5.96 19.77 12.75
C ILE A 450 6.71 21.09 12.93
N GLY A 451 8.04 21.04 12.82
CA GLY A 451 8.91 22.18 13.11
C GLY A 451 9.79 22.58 11.94
N TYR A 452 10.15 23.85 11.88
CA TYR A 452 10.94 24.41 10.78
C TYR A 452 12.24 25.03 11.29
N ALA A 453 13.28 24.89 10.48
CA ALA A 453 14.60 25.42 10.75
C ALA A 453 15.28 25.90 9.45
N ASP A 454 16.29 26.73 9.63
CA ASP A 454 17.15 27.24 8.56
C ASP A 454 17.93 26.13 7.84
N THR A 455 18.26 26.35 6.57
CA THR A 455 19.10 25.43 5.77
C THR A 455 20.43 25.12 6.49
N SER A 456 21.05 26.12 7.11
CA SER A 456 22.33 26.02 7.81
C SER A 456 22.24 25.36 9.18
N THR A 457 21.04 25.28 9.78
CA THR A 457 20.87 24.79 11.15
C THR A 457 21.06 23.27 11.23
N ASN A 458 21.93 22.81 12.13
CA ASN A 458 22.01 21.40 12.51
C ASN A 458 20.91 21.09 13.53
N VAL A 459 19.86 20.38 13.11
CA VAL A 459 18.68 20.12 13.94
C VAL A 459 18.90 18.88 14.80
N THR A 460 19.13 19.07 16.10
CA THR A 460 19.38 18.00 17.06
C THR A 460 18.42 18.02 18.26
N SER A 461 17.63 19.08 18.40
CA SER A 461 16.72 19.27 19.54
C SER A 461 15.54 20.19 19.16
N TYR A 462 14.53 20.28 20.03
CA TYR A 462 13.38 21.17 19.82
C TYR A 462 13.76 22.67 19.83
N SER A 463 14.86 23.05 20.49
CA SER A 463 15.35 24.43 20.45
C SER A 463 15.97 24.79 19.10
N SER A 464 16.34 23.80 18.27
CA SER A 464 16.78 24.06 16.89
C SER A 464 15.64 24.51 15.95
N LEU A 465 14.38 24.44 16.39
CA LEU A 465 13.21 24.72 15.57
C LEU A 465 12.69 26.14 15.89
N ALA A 466 12.79 27.05 14.91
CA ALA A 466 12.36 28.45 15.07
C ALA A 466 10.83 28.60 15.11
N MET A 467 10.13 27.73 14.40
CA MET A 467 8.67 27.71 14.27
C MET A 467 8.18 26.28 14.44
N SER A 468 7.02 26.08 15.06
CA SER A 468 6.42 24.75 15.12
C SER A 468 4.93 24.74 15.41
N ILE A 469 4.28 23.73 14.84
CA ILE A 469 2.90 23.34 15.08
C ILE A 469 2.94 22.00 15.79
N ARG A 470 2.10 21.83 16.81
CA ARG A 470 2.09 20.62 17.63
C ARG A 470 0.68 20.08 17.75
N MET A 471 0.57 18.77 17.58
CA MET A 471 -0.57 17.99 18.03
C MET A 471 -0.27 17.62 19.48
N ASN A 472 -1.00 18.18 20.43
CA ASN A 472 -0.70 18.06 21.85
C ASN A 472 -1.44 16.88 22.52
N PRO A 473 -0.99 16.42 23.69
CA PRO A 473 -1.59 15.28 24.40
C PRO A 473 -3.05 15.48 24.81
N SER A 474 -3.55 16.72 24.82
CA SER A 474 -4.95 17.02 25.11
C SER A 474 -5.87 16.82 23.90
N GLY A 475 -5.33 16.47 22.73
CA GLY A 475 -6.11 16.21 21.51
C GLY A 475 -6.36 17.45 20.65
N PHE A 476 -5.55 18.51 20.79
CA PHE A 476 -5.70 19.76 20.04
C PHE A 476 -4.43 20.15 19.29
N PHE A 477 -4.58 20.94 18.22
CA PHE A 477 -3.47 21.66 17.62
C PHE A 477 -3.11 22.90 18.45
N ASP A 478 -1.83 23.10 18.73
CA ASP A 478 -1.28 24.35 19.25
C ASP A 478 0.01 24.75 18.52
N VAL A 479 0.43 26.01 18.69
CA VAL A 479 1.52 26.63 17.92
C VAL A 479 2.52 27.28 18.86
N ARG A 480 3.80 27.19 18.53
CA ARG A 480 4.87 27.78 19.34
C ARG A 480 4.85 29.31 19.26
N ARG A 481 4.65 29.99 20.38
CA ARG A 481 4.78 31.45 20.53
C ARG A 481 6.00 31.76 21.38
N GLY A 482 7.15 32.04 20.76
CA GLY A 482 8.39 32.24 21.51
C GLY A 482 8.74 31.03 22.39
N ALA A 483 8.54 31.16 23.70
CA ALA A 483 8.88 30.15 24.71
C ALA A 483 7.74 29.18 25.11
N GLU A 484 6.51 29.37 24.63
CA GLU A 484 5.35 28.57 25.00
C GLU A 484 4.61 27.99 23.78
N TYR A 485 3.81 26.94 23.99
CA TYR A 485 2.82 26.48 23.00
C TYR A 485 1.45 27.00 23.40
N THR A 486 0.73 27.59 22.46
CA THR A 486 -0.61 28.14 22.68
C THR A 486 -1.41 28.18 21.38
N ALA A 487 -2.72 28.37 21.46
CA ALA A 487 -3.59 28.53 20.31
C ALA A 487 -4.63 29.62 20.63
N ILE A 488 -4.95 30.47 19.65
CA ILE A 488 -6.01 31.47 19.81
C ILE A 488 -7.40 30.86 19.62
N ALA A 489 -7.48 29.68 18.98
CA ALA A 489 -8.68 28.88 18.80
C ALA A 489 -8.34 27.39 18.89
N ASN A 490 -9.21 26.62 19.52
CA ASN A 490 -9.01 25.18 19.70
C ASN A 490 -9.53 24.41 18.49
N VAL A 491 -8.66 23.67 17.82
CA VAL A 491 -9.03 22.71 16.77
C VAL A 491 -8.69 21.31 17.27
N PRO A 492 -9.70 20.46 17.56
CA PRO A 492 -9.45 19.09 17.96
C PRO A 492 -8.94 18.28 16.77
N TYR A 493 -8.04 17.33 17.05
CA TYR A 493 -7.60 16.36 16.06
C TYR A 493 -8.07 14.95 16.41
N GLU A 494 -8.41 14.20 15.38
CA GLU A 494 -8.82 12.81 15.48
C GLU A 494 -7.82 11.93 14.72
N ALA A 495 -7.53 10.76 15.27
CA ALA A 495 -6.68 9.79 14.60
C ALA A 495 -7.29 9.38 13.26
N HIS A 496 -6.42 9.23 12.26
CA HIS A 496 -6.71 8.89 10.86
C HIS A 496 -7.58 9.90 10.11
N SER A 497 -7.89 11.05 10.71
CA SER A 497 -8.52 12.18 10.01
C SER A 497 -7.45 13.10 9.43
N THR A 498 -7.65 13.56 8.20
CA THR A 498 -6.69 14.43 7.51
C THR A 498 -7.11 15.89 7.63
N TYR A 499 -6.18 16.72 8.09
CA TYR A 499 -6.34 18.15 8.29
C TYR A 499 -5.45 18.88 7.29
N HIS A 500 -5.97 19.95 6.68
CA HIS A 500 -5.13 20.83 5.87
C HIS A 500 -4.57 21.95 6.74
N VAL A 501 -3.28 22.23 6.61
CA VAL A 501 -2.59 23.27 7.39
C VAL A 501 -1.98 24.28 6.44
N ARG A 502 -2.21 25.56 6.72
CA ARG A 502 -1.60 26.69 6.03
C ARG A 502 -0.87 27.56 7.03
N MET A 503 0.36 27.93 6.75
CA MET A 503 1.20 28.76 7.60
C MET A 503 1.78 29.92 6.79
N ARG A 504 1.51 31.16 7.21
CA ARG A 504 2.15 32.36 6.64
C ARG A 504 3.33 32.72 7.52
N VAL A 505 4.53 32.75 6.96
CA VAL A 505 5.79 33.04 7.65
C VAL A 505 6.37 34.33 7.12
N ASP A 506 6.62 35.28 8.02
CA ASP A 506 7.38 36.49 7.73
C ASP A 506 8.75 36.39 8.40
N LEU A 507 9.76 36.00 7.62
CA LEU A 507 11.13 35.82 8.13
C LEU A 507 11.76 37.15 8.55
N GLY A 508 11.44 38.25 7.85
CA GLY A 508 11.94 39.58 8.16
C GLY A 508 11.36 40.12 9.47
N ALA A 509 10.05 39.93 9.68
CA ALA A 509 9.38 40.31 10.92
C ALA A 509 9.45 39.22 12.02
N ARG A 510 10.11 38.10 11.75
CA ARG A 510 10.30 36.93 12.64
C ARG A 510 9.00 36.47 13.31
N ASN A 511 7.93 36.39 12.53
CA ASN A 511 6.64 35.93 13.02
C ASN A 511 5.90 35.07 12.00
N TYR A 512 4.90 34.34 12.45
CA TYR A 512 4.10 33.47 11.61
C TYR A 512 2.67 33.31 12.12
N SER A 513 1.75 33.10 11.17
CA SER A 513 0.34 32.80 11.44
C SER A 513 0.03 31.40 10.91
N VAL A 514 -0.86 30.67 11.59
CA VAL A 514 -1.20 29.28 11.27
C VAL A 514 -2.71 29.11 11.22
N TRP A 515 -3.18 28.46 10.17
CA TRP A 515 -4.55 28.03 9.98
C TRP A 515 -4.61 26.51 9.87
N VAL A 516 -5.68 25.92 10.42
CA VAL A 516 -5.99 24.50 10.32
C VAL A 516 -7.42 24.33 9.82
N THR A 517 -7.60 23.50 8.80
CA THR A 517 -8.90 23.13 8.23
C THR A 517 -9.22 21.68 8.61
N PRO A 518 -10.22 21.44 9.47
CA PRO A 518 -10.70 20.10 9.77
C PRO A 518 -11.29 19.39 8.54
N PRO A 519 -11.30 18.04 8.50
CA PRO A 519 -11.95 17.31 7.42
C PRO A 519 -13.42 17.73 7.27
N GLY A 520 -13.81 18.17 6.07
CA GLY A 520 -15.17 18.66 5.78
C GLY A 520 -15.55 19.98 6.47
N GLY A 521 -14.61 20.63 7.16
CA GLY A 521 -14.82 21.89 7.88
C GLY A 521 -14.28 23.11 7.15
N SER A 522 -14.46 24.28 7.77
CA SER A 522 -13.87 25.55 7.32
C SER A 522 -12.49 25.79 7.96
N GLU A 523 -11.66 26.57 7.29
CA GLU A 523 -10.34 26.98 7.79
C GLU A 523 -10.46 27.79 9.11
N VAL A 524 -9.65 27.44 10.12
CA VAL A 524 -9.62 28.09 11.44
C VAL A 524 -8.25 28.68 11.70
N LEU A 525 -8.17 29.98 11.98
CA LEU A 525 -6.94 30.66 12.42
C LEU A 525 -6.62 30.27 13.87
N ILE A 526 -5.50 29.59 14.09
CA ILE A 526 -5.09 29.12 15.43
C ILE A 526 -3.86 29.87 15.99
N ALA A 527 -3.14 30.61 15.16
CA ALA A 527 -2.08 31.52 15.60
C ALA A 527 -2.02 32.75 14.67
N ASP A 528 -2.00 33.96 15.24
CA ASP A 528 -1.82 35.20 14.48
C ASP A 528 -0.50 35.88 14.86
N ARG A 529 0.44 35.96 13.91
CA ARG A 529 1.74 36.63 14.02
C ARG A 529 2.49 36.26 15.31
N PHE A 530 2.51 34.97 15.64
CA PHE A 530 3.29 34.46 16.75
C PHE A 530 4.78 34.66 16.46
N ALA A 531 5.51 35.15 17.46
CA ALA A 531 6.94 35.36 17.33
C ALA A 531 7.69 34.03 17.21
N PHE A 532 8.75 34.02 16.43
CA PHE A 532 9.70 32.90 16.38
C PHE A 532 10.24 32.61 17.77
N ARG A 533 10.65 31.35 17.97
CA ARG A 533 11.34 30.91 19.16
C ARG A 533 12.62 31.73 19.38
N SER A 534 12.80 32.27 20.58
CA SER A 534 13.88 33.22 20.91
C SER A 534 15.25 32.55 21.08
N ASP A 535 15.28 31.31 21.56
CA ASP A 535 16.47 30.47 21.75
C ASP A 535 16.84 29.64 20.52
N ALA A 536 16.11 29.80 19.41
CA ALA A 536 16.43 29.11 18.17
C ALA A 536 17.61 29.76 17.43
N PRO A 537 18.42 28.97 16.70
CA PRO A 537 19.42 29.51 15.78
C PRO A 537 18.82 30.55 14.82
N PRO A 538 19.63 31.49 14.29
CA PRO A 538 19.19 32.39 13.24
C PRO A 538 18.51 31.64 12.11
N THR A 539 17.39 32.20 11.63
CA THR A 539 16.58 31.62 10.56
C THR A 539 16.24 32.74 9.60
N ASP A 540 16.86 32.73 8.43
CA ASP A 540 16.61 33.66 7.34
C ASP A 540 15.96 33.00 6.12
N ASP A 541 15.86 31.66 6.13
CA ASP A 541 15.08 30.87 5.20
C ASP A 541 14.29 29.72 5.87
N ILE A 542 13.34 29.14 5.13
CA ILE A 542 12.67 27.88 5.49
C ILE A 542 13.37 26.72 4.78
N GLY A 543 14.49 26.26 5.34
CA GLY A 543 15.37 25.28 4.70
C GLY A 543 15.09 23.80 5.04
N LYS A 544 14.54 23.54 6.22
CA LYS A 544 14.28 22.17 6.73
C LYS A 544 12.95 22.10 7.46
N VAL A 545 12.31 20.93 7.39
CA VAL A 545 11.18 20.56 8.23
C VAL A 545 11.50 19.29 9.01
N ALA A 546 11.16 19.27 10.30
CA ALA A 546 11.25 18.13 11.19
C ALA A 546 9.85 17.63 11.54
N LEU A 547 9.59 16.34 11.28
CA LEU A 547 8.36 15.66 11.68
C LEU A 547 8.62 14.83 12.93
N LYS A 548 8.67 15.48 14.08
CA LYS A 548 9.19 14.92 15.32
C LYS A 548 8.07 14.30 16.16
N SER A 549 8.11 12.99 16.34
CA SER A 549 7.25 12.26 17.27
C SER A 549 7.64 12.49 18.73
N GLY A 550 6.69 12.35 19.66
CA GLY A 550 6.91 12.44 21.11
C GLY A 550 7.21 11.10 21.75
N HIS A 551 6.55 10.03 21.30
CA HIS A 551 6.58 8.73 21.98
C HIS A 551 7.01 7.56 21.09
N PHE A 552 6.58 7.55 19.82
CA PHE A 552 6.82 6.44 18.90
C PHE A 552 7.12 6.94 17.49
N ASP A 553 7.85 6.16 16.69
CA ASP A 553 7.88 6.44 15.25
C ASP A 553 6.46 6.38 14.68
N ASP A 554 6.22 7.17 13.64
CA ASP A 554 5.01 7.12 12.81
C ASP A 554 3.71 7.52 13.54
N GLU A 555 3.79 8.43 14.52
CA GLU A 555 2.64 9.00 15.23
C GLU A 555 1.75 9.90 14.36
N PHE A 556 2.30 10.47 13.29
CA PHE A 556 1.55 11.22 12.29
C PHE A 556 2.22 11.16 10.91
N ARG A 557 1.45 11.52 9.88
CA ARG A 557 1.89 11.56 8.48
C ARG A 557 1.61 12.93 7.89
N VAL A 558 2.56 13.45 7.11
CA VAL A 558 2.42 14.69 6.35
C VAL A 558 2.46 14.41 4.85
N ARG A 559 1.55 15.00 4.09
CA ARG A 559 1.48 14.93 2.62
C ARG A 559 1.40 16.33 2.03
N ASN A 560 1.63 16.42 0.72
CA ASN A 560 1.42 17.65 -0.06
C ASN A 560 2.12 18.88 0.54
N HIS A 561 3.30 18.68 1.14
CA HIS A 561 4.05 19.77 1.77
C HIS A 561 4.72 20.63 0.73
N GLY A 562 4.42 21.92 0.75
CA GLY A 562 4.99 22.91 -0.16
C GLY A 562 5.30 24.23 0.55
N VAL A 563 6.30 24.93 0.05
CA VAL A 563 6.67 26.29 0.46
C VAL A 563 6.63 27.18 -0.78
N ARG A 564 5.97 28.33 -0.70
CA ARG A 564 5.86 29.31 -1.81
C ARG A 564 5.91 30.74 -1.30
N ALA A 565 6.17 31.70 -2.18
CA ALA A 565 6.09 33.12 -1.85
C ALA A 565 4.66 33.55 -1.46
N GLU A 566 4.53 34.52 -0.55
CA GLU A 566 3.23 35.16 -0.35
C GLU A 566 2.86 36.01 -1.58
N GLY A 567 1.60 35.93 -2.01
CA GLY A 567 1.11 36.55 -3.25
C GLY A 567 1.02 35.61 -4.45
N THR A 568 1.44 34.35 -4.33
CA THR A 568 1.28 33.33 -5.39
C THR A 568 0.11 32.36 -5.18
N VAL A 569 -0.90 32.69 -4.35
CA VAL A 569 -2.18 31.96 -4.38
C VAL A 569 -2.99 32.51 -5.53
N THR A 570 -3.06 31.76 -6.61
CA THR A 570 -4.03 32.02 -7.65
C THR A 570 -5.05 30.90 -7.65
N GLU A 571 -6.09 31.05 -6.85
CA GLU A 571 -7.36 30.46 -7.26
C GLU A 571 -7.83 31.26 -8.47
N TRP A 572 -7.77 30.63 -9.63
CA TRP A 572 -8.29 31.18 -10.86
C TRP A 572 -9.56 30.44 -11.23
N LEU A 573 -10.63 31.19 -11.47
CA LEU A 573 -11.90 30.66 -11.94
C LEU A 573 -11.94 30.76 -13.47
N SER A 574 -12.52 29.77 -14.12
CA SER A 574 -12.79 29.85 -15.54
C SER A 574 -13.84 30.91 -15.84
N THR A 575 -13.70 31.60 -16.98
CA THR A 575 -14.66 32.66 -17.36
C THR A 575 -15.12 32.56 -18.82
N LEU A 576 -16.24 33.20 -19.14
CA LEU A 576 -16.72 33.28 -20.53
C LEU A 576 -15.94 34.33 -21.33
N SER A 577 -15.37 35.35 -20.68
CA SER A 577 -14.62 36.40 -21.36
C SER A 577 -13.18 35.97 -21.68
N TRP A 578 -12.67 36.35 -22.86
CA TRP A 578 -11.24 36.16 -23.15
C TRP A 578 -10.34 37.02 -22.27
N PRO A 579 -10.56 38.33 -22.09
CA PRO A 579 -9.70 39.14 -21.22
C PRO A 579 -9.67 38.66 -19.76
N GLY A 580 -10.82 38.29 -19.20
CA GLY A 580 -10.93 37.82 -17.82
C GLY A 580 -10.54 36.37 -17.58
N SER A 581 -10.25 35.59 -18.63
CA SER A 581 -9.75 34.22 -18.48
C SER A 581 -8.22 34.15 -18.47
N VAL A 582 -7.52 35.22 -18.84
CA VAL A 582 -6.07 35.22 -19.05
C VAL A 582 -5.33 35.62 -17.79
N HIS A 583 -4.30 34.85 -17.46
CA HIS A 583 -3.38 35.10 -16.36
C HIS A 583 -1.94 35.08 -16.88
N ASP A 584 -1.17 36.08 -16.48
CA ASP A 584 0.23 36.20 -16.86
C ASP A 584 1.11 35.26 -16.03
N LEU A 585 1.96 34.49 -16.69
CA LEU A 585 2.96 33.59 -16.10
C LEU A 585 4.36 34.24 -16.07
N GLY A 586 4.49 35.46 -16.58
CA GLY A 586 5.75 36.19 -16.72
C GLY A 586 6.55 35.76 -17.94
N THR A 587 7.63 36.51 -18.21
CA THR A 587 8.54 36.24 -19.35
C THR A 587 9.62 35.22 -18.98
N GLY A 588 10.23 34.61 -20.01
CA GLY A 588 11.46 33.82 -19.83
C GLY A 588 11.24 32.34 -19.49
N ASN A 589 9.99 31.87 -19.58
CA ASN A 589 9.65 30.45 -19.48
C ASN A 589 9.98 29.68 -20.78
N THR A 590 11.24 29.70 -21.21
CA THR A 590 11.74 29.19 -22.51
C THR A 590 12.37 27.79 -22.44
N GLY A 591 12.35 27.01 -23.53
CA GLY A 591 12.94 25.66 -23.55
C GLY A 591 12.02 24.59 -22.94
N VAL A 592 12.57 23.65 -22.15
CA VAL A 592 11.75 22.60 -21.51
C VAL A 592 11.19 23.12 -20.18
N ARG A 593 9.86 23.06 -20.03
CA ARG A 593 9.14 23.47 -18.82
C ARG A 593 8.22 22.36 -18.33
N VAL A 594 8.11 22.27 -17.01
CA VAL A 594 7.10 21.45 -16.33
C VAL A 594 6.13 22.40 -15.66
N THR A 595 4.85 22.26 -16.00
CA THR A 595 3.75 23.01 -15.41
C THR A 595 2.92 22.07 -14.56
N GLU A 596 2.66 22.44 -13.31
CA GLU A 596 1.86 21.64 -12.36
C GLU A 596 0.78 22.50 -11.73
N PHE A 597 -0.44 21.97 -11.63
CA PHE A 597 -1.59 22.64 -11.02
C PHE A 597 -2.70 21.66 -10.66
N ASP A 598 -3.59 22.08 -9.77
CA ASP A 598 -4.82 21.36 -9.48
C ASP A 598 -6.00 22.00 -10.22
N VAL A 599 -6.86 21.17 -10.81
CA VAL A 599 -8.12 21.59 -11.44
C VAL A 599 -9.31 20.93 -10.74
N THR A 600 -10.28 21.74 -10.30
CA THR A 600 -11.56 21.26 -9.79
C THR A 600 -12.66 21.66 -10.78
N PRO A 601 -13.28 20.73 -11.53
CA PRO A 601 -14.51 20.99 -12.26
C PRO A 601 -15.62 21.31 -11.24
N LEU A 602 -16.41 22.35 -11.46
CA LEU A 602 -17.49 22.80 -10.57
C LEU A 602 -18.89 22.43 -11.09
N ALA A 603 -18.96 21.92 -12.33
CA ALA A 603 -20.18 21.43 -12.98
C ALA A 603 -19.94 20.13 -13.78
N ARG A 604 -21.00 19.51 -14.28
CA ARG A 604 -20.94 18.45 -15.31
C ARG A 604 -22.27 18.42 -16.11
N PRO A 605 -22.26 18.54 -17.44
CA PRO A 605 -21.08 18.65 -18.33
C PRO A 605 -20.44 20.05 -18.31
N ILE A 606 -19.15 20.12 -18.70
CA ILE A 606 -18.36 21.34 -18.90
C ILE A 606 -17.79 21.31 -20.33
N ASP A 607 -17.60 22.47 -20.96
CA ASP A 607 -16.74 22.63 -22.15
C ASP A 607 -15.65 23.67 -21.84
N GLY A 608 -14.67 23.27 -21.05
CA GLY A 608 -13.73 24.17 -20.39
C GLY A 608 -12.31 23.94 -20.86
N VAL A 609 -11.59 25.00 -21.21
CA VAL A 609 -10.24 24.93 -21.79
C VAL A 609 -9.24 25.65 -20.90
N ILE A 610 -8.16 24.95 -20.57
CA ILE A 610 -6.94 25.48 -19.96
C ILE A 610 -5.91 25.60 -21.08
N GLY A 611 -5.72 26.80 -21.60
CA GLY A 611 -4.89 27.08 -22.77
C GLY A 611 -3.63 27.85 -22.46
N TYR A 612 -2.57 27.64 -23.24
CA TYR A 612 -1.29 28.34 -23.07
C TYR A 612 -0.91 29.13 -24.32
N ALA A 613 -0.30 30.30 -24.11
CA ALA A 613 0.17 31.19 -25.15
C ALA A 613 1.48 31.89 -24.74
N ASP A 614 2.17 32.43 -25.75
CA ASP A 614 3.38 33.25 -25.59
C ASP A 614 3.11 34.54 -24.81
N THR A 615 4.12 35.08 -24.13
CA THR A 615 4.00 36.36 -23.43
C THR A 615 3.59 37.50 -24.38
N SER A 616 4.10 37.48 -25.61
CA SER A 616 3.79 38.49 -26.65
C SER A 616 2.39 38.32 -27.27
N THR A 617 1.76 37.16 -27.08
CA THR A 617 0.47 36.87 -27.71
C THR A 617 -0.67 37.60 -27.01
N THR A 618 -1.50 38.30 -27.79
CA THR A 618 -2.80 38.79 -27.31
C THR A 618 -3.84 37.69 -27.48
N VAL A 619 -4.36 37.15 -26.38
CA VAL A 619 -5.32 36.04 -26.40
C VAL A 619 -6.73 36.57 -26.64
N THR A 620 -7.26 36.36 -27.85
CA THR A 620 -8.60 36.81 -28.27
C THR A 620 -9.53 35.68 -28.69
N GLY A 621 -9.00 34.45 -28.76
CA GLY A 621 -9.73 33.28 -29.22
C GLY A 621 -8.93 32.00 -29.01
N TYR A 622 -9.58 30.84 -29.22
CA TYR A 622 -8.90 29.54 -29.13
C TYR A 622 -7.73 29.40 -30.12
N ALA A 623 -7.75 30.14 -31.23
CA ALA A 623 -6.66 30.19 -32.20
C ALA A 623 -5.38 30.85 -31.65
N SER A 624 -5.50 31.65 -30.58
CA SER A 624 -4.35 32.25 -29.89
C SER A 624 -3.61 31.24 -28.98
N LEU A 625 -4.18 30.06 -28.73
CA LEU A 625 -3.63 29.06 -27.80
C LEU A 625 -2.84 28.01 -28.57
N ALA A 626 -1.54 27.91 -28.28
CA ALA A 626 -0.66 26.92 -28.91
C ALA A 626 -0.83 25.52 -28.33
N MET A 627 -1.24 25.43 -27.06
CA MET A 627 -1.47 24.19 -26.32
C MET A 627 -2.73 24.33 -25.49
N SER A 628 -3.47 23.24 -25.30
CA SER A 628 -4.60 23.26 -24.37
C SER A 628 -5.02 21.89 -23.86
N ILE A 629 -5.52 21.89 -22.63
CA ILE A 629 -6.19 20.78 -21.96
C ILE A 629 -7.66 21.15 -21.84
N ARG A 630 -8.57 20.24 -22.19
CA ARG A 630 -10.00 20.51 -22.17
C ARG A 630 -10.75 19.49 -21.31
N LEU A 631 -11.64 20.00 -20.48
CA LEU A 631 -12.70 19.25 -19.82
C LEU A 631 -13.88 19.23 -20.79
N ASN A 632 -14.03 18.14 -21.53
CA ASN A 632 -14.97 18.07 -22.65
C ASN A 632 -16.42 17.78 -22.20
N PRO A 633 -17.43 18.09 -23.04
CA PRO A 633 -18.84 17.87 -22.68
C PRO A 633 -19.23 16.42 -22.37
N SER A 634 -18.47 15.45 -22.85
CA SER A 634 -18.68 14.03 -22.57
C SER A 634 -18.25 13.61 -21.17
N GLY A 635 -17.62 14.52 -20.40
CA GLY A 635 -17.19 14.26 -19.03
C GLY A 635 -15.78 13.71 -18.91
N PHE A 636 -14.90 13.96 -19.89
CA PHE A 636 -13.52 13.48 -19.89
C PHE A 636 -12.51 14.61 -20.14
N PHE A 637 -11.26 14.39 -19.73
CA PHE A 637 -10.13 15.20 -20.17
C PHE A 637 -9.68 14.78 -21.57
N ASP A 638 -9.48 15.76 -22.45
CA ASP A 638 -8.74 15.60 -23.71
C ASP A 638 -7.76 16.76 -23.93
N VAL A 639 -6.82 16.58 -24.85
CA VAL A 639 -5.68 17.49 -25.05
C VAL A 639 -5.56 17.83 -26.52
N ARG A 640 -5.22 19.09 -26.84
CA ARG A 640 -5.09 19.55 -28.22
C ARG A 640 -3.90 18.87 -28.91
N ARG A 641 -4.14 18.15 -30.00
CA ARG A 641 -3.14 17.53 -30.86
C ARG A 641 -3.17 18.20 -32.23
N GLY A 642 -2.36 19.24 -32.43
CA GLY A 642 -2.46 20.05 -33.65
C GLY A 642 -3.86 20.68 -33.79
N GLU A 643 -4.63 20.25 -34.80
CA GLU A 643 -5.97 20.79 -35.07
C GLU A 643 -7.16 20.08 -34.38
N GLU A 644 -6.92 18.94 -33.74
CA GLU A 644 -7.97 18.17 -33.05
C GLU A 644 -7.73 18.10 -31.54
N TYR A 645 -8.75 17.65 -30.79
CA TYR A 645 -8.57 17.20 -29.42
C TYR A 645 -8.54 15.68 -29.39
N ALA A 646 -7.56 15.11 -28.69
CA ALA A 646 -7.37 13.68 -28.55
C ALA A 646 -6.94 13.34 -27.12
N ALA A 647 -7.12 12.09 -26.73
CA ALA A 647 -6.63 11.56 -25.46
C ALA A 647 -6.09 10.15 -25.70
N LEU A 648 -4.90 9.86 -25.16
CA LEU A 648 -4.34 8.51 -25.15
C LEU A 648 -5.08 7.59 -24.16
N ALA A 649 -5.68 8.19 -23.12
CA ALA A 649 -6.47 7.51 -22.12
C ALA A 649 -7.63 8.39 -21.68
N ASN A 650 -8.80 7.77 -21.46
CA ASN A 650 -9.99 8.46 -20.99
C ASN A 650 -9.92 8.67 -19.48
N VAL A 651 -9.77 9.93 -19.05
CA VAL A 651 -9.86 10.31 -17.64
C VAL A 651 -11.20 10.99 -17.39
N PRO A 652 -12.17 10.35 -16.72
CA PRO A 652 -13.46 10.97 -16.43
C PRO A 652 -13.33 12.03 -15.33
N TYR A 653 -14.02 13.16 -15.49
CA TYR A 653 -14.12 14.19 -14.47
C TYR A 653 -15.48 14.21 -13.77
N GLN A 654 -15.48 14.61 -12.49
CA GLN A 654 -16.67 14.81 -11.68
C GLN A 654 -16.69 16.22 -11.10
N ALA A 655 -17.89 16.78 -10.95
CA ALA A 655 -18.04 18.07 -10.28
C ALA A 655 -17.55 17.98 -8.82
N ASN A 656 -16.85 19.01 -8.37
CA ASN A 656 -16.22 19.19 -7.07
C ASN A 656 -15.10 18.19 -6.71
N ALA A 657 -14.64 17.39 -7.66
CA ALA A 657 -13.50 16.51 -7.50
C ALA A 657 -12.23 17.20 -8.02
N THR A 658 -11.14 17.20 -7.24
CA THR A 658 -9.89 17.86 -7.64
C THR A 658 -8.94 16.88 -8.34
N TYR A 659 -8.44 17.28 -9.49
CA TYR A 659 -7.50 16.52 -10.32
C TYR A 659 -6.16 17.26 -10.32
N HIS A 660 -5.07 16.53 -10.13
CA HIS A 660 -3.74 17.11 -10.30
C HIS A 660 -3.31 16.96 -11.76
N VAL A 661 -2.77 18.02 -12.36
CA VAL A 661 -2.31 18.05 -13.74
C VAL A 661 -0.83 18.37 -13.76
N ARG A 662 -0.07 17.52 -14.46
CA ARG A 662 1.33 17.76 -14.80
C ARG A 662 1.47 17.84 -16.31
N MET A 663 2.09 18.90 -16.81
CA MET A 663 2.34 19.12 -18.23
C MET A 663 3.82 19.35 -18.47
N ARG A 664 4.45 18.56 -19.33
CA ARG A 664 5.83 18.80 -19.78
C ARG A 664 5.79 19.38 -21.18
N THR A 665 6.25 20.61 -21.32
CA THR A 665 6.30 21.34 -22.58
C THR A 665 7.75 21.45 -23.05
N ASP A 666 7.99 21.11 -24.31
CA ASP A 666 9.24 21.35 -25.01
C ASP A 666 8.98 22.40 -26.09
N LEU A 667 9.33 23.65 -25.79
CA LEU A 667 9.09 24.80 -26.69
C LEU A 667 9.98 24.75 -27.93
N GLY A 668 11.18 24.19 -27.83
CA GLY A 668 12.09 24.02 -28.96
C GLY A 668 11.57 22.97 -29.94
N ALA A 669 11.09 21.84 -29.43
CA ALA A 669 10.47 20.79 -30.24
C ALA A 669 9.01 21.10 -30.60
N LYS A 670 8.39 22.13 -30.02
CA LYS A 670 6.95 22.47 -30.13
C LYS A 670 6.04 21.28 -29.83
N THR A 671 6.36 20.56 -28.77
CA THR A 671 5.57 19.41 -28.28
C THR A 671 5.28 19.49 -26.80
N TYR A 672 4.25 18.81 -26.34
CA TYR A 672 3.93 18.71 -24.93
C TYR A 672 3.27 17.38 -24.58
N SER A 673 3.57 16.89 -23.38
CA SER A 673 2.94 15.71 -22.79
C SER A 673 2.13 16.15 -21.56
N VAL A 674 0.97 15.54 -21.36
CA VAL A 674 0.04 15.88 -20.28
C VAL A 674 -0.30 14.62 -19.51
N TRP A 675 -0.22 14.74 -18.20
CA TRP A 675 -0.67 13.74 -17.25
C TRP A 675 -1.77 14.33 -16.37
N VAL A 676 -2.77 13.52 -16.08
CA VAL A 676 -3.87 13.87 -15.18
C VAL A 676 -3.98 12.79 -14.11
N THR A 677 -3.97 13.20 -12.85
CA THR A 677 -4.14 12.34 -11.68
C THR A 677 -5.53 12.58 -11.10
N PRO A 678 -6.45 11.61 -11.22
CA PRO A 678 -7.75 11.66 -10.55
C PRO A 678 -7.61 11.70 -9.03
N PRO A 679 -8.58 12.26 -8.30
CA PRO A 679 -8.57 12.22 -6.85
C PRO A 679 -8.55 10.76 -6.35
N GLY A 680 -7.53 10.43 -5.54
CA GLY A 680 -7.30 9.07 -5.05
C GLY A 680 -6.80 8.06 -6.10
N GLY A 681 -6.50 8.51 -7.33
CA GLY A 681 -6.01 7.69 -8.43
C GLY A 681 -4.52 7.84 -8.71
N SER A 682 -4.01 7.03 -9.63
CA SER A 682 -2.65 7.18 -10.17
C SER A 682 -2.62 8.18 -11.32
N GLU A 683 -1.43 8.76 -11.56
CA GLU A 683 -1.19 9.63 -12.70
C GLU A 683 -1.44 8.90 -14.03
N VAL A 684 -2.26 9.48 -14.91
CA VAL A 684 -2.61 8.93 -16.23
C VAL A 684 -2.01 9.80 -17.32
N LEU A 685 -1.22 9.21 -18.21
CA LEU A 685 -0.72 9.89 -19.41
C LEU A 685 -1.88 10.10 -20.40
N VAL A 686 -2.31 11.35 -20.58
CA VAL A 686 -3.42 11.72 -21.46
C VAL A 686 -2.92 12.17 -22.82
N ALA A 687 -1.71 12.73 -22.90
CA ALA A 687 -1.05 13.11 -24.16
C ALA A 687 0.45 12.86 -24.07
N ASP A 688 1.04 12.30 -25.11
CA ASP A 688 2.49 12.13 -25.22
C ASP A 688 3.03 12.85 -26.46
N ARG A 689 3.89 13.86 -26.22
CA ARG A 689 4.55 14.68 -27.25
C ARG A 689 3.59 15.16 -28.34
N PHE A 690 2.39 15.59 -27.94
CA PHE A 690 1.44 16.18 -28.87
C PHE A 690 2.03 17.47 -29.43
N ALA A 691 1.89 17.66 -30.74
CA ALA A 691 2.37 18.86 -31.41
C ALA A 691 1.52 20.08 -31.01
N PHE A 692 2.16 21.24 -30.96
CA PHE A 692 1.46 22.51 -30.82
C PHE A 692 0.45 22.70 -31.96
N ARG A 693 -0.58 23.49 -31.69
CA ARG A 693 -1.62 23.83 -32.67
C ARG A 693 -1.02 24.50 -33.90
N ALA A 694 -1.45 24.08 -35.10
CA ALA A 694 -1.00 24.69 -36.33
C ALA A 694 -1.71 26.04 -36.54
N GLY A 695 -0.96 27.09 -36.88
CA GLY A 695 -1.51 28.43 -37.06
C GLY A 695 -1.79 29.22 -35.77
N ALA A 696 -1.42 28.67 -34.59
CA ALA A 696 -1.29 29.50 -33.40
C ALA A 696 -0.10 30.48 -33.55
N PRO A 697 -0.12 31.65 -32.88
CA PRO A 697 1.01 32.56 -32.84
C PRO A 697 2.32 31.85 -32.42
N PRO A 698 3.48 32.31 -32.90
CA PRO A 698 4.77 31.81 -32.43
C PRO A 698 4.82 31.82 -30.89
N THR A 699 5.20 30.69 -30.32
CA THR A 699 5.30 30.49 -28.87
C THR A 699 6.69 29.98 -28.56
N ASP A 700 7.55 30.86 -28.07
CA ASP A 700 8.92 30.55 -27.64
C ASP A 700 9.11 30.61 -26.13
N ASP A 701 8.10 31.12 -25.40
CA ASP A 701 7.95 31.00 -23.95
C ASP A 701 6.53 30.60 -23.49
N LEU A 702 6.41 30.03 -22.28
CA LEU A 702 5.11 29.85 -21.60
C LEU A 702 4.77 31.13 -20.83
N GLY A 703 4.24 32.12 -21.53
CA GLY A 703 4.00 33.45 -20.98
C GLY A 703 2.64 33.68 -20.35
N LYS A 704 1.60 32.98 -20.83
CA LYS A 704 0.21 33.16 -20.40
C LYS A 704 -0.53 31.85 -20.30
N VAL A 705 -1.50 31.79 -19.39
CA VAL A 705 -2.52 30.75 -19.32
C VAL A 705 -3.92 31.36 -19.40
N ALA A 706 -4.82 30.74 -20.15
CA ALA A 706 -6.22 31.14 -20.26
C ALA A 706 -7.14 30.03 -19.73
N LEU A 707 -8.04 30.36 -18.80
CA LEU A 707 -9.08 29.47 -18.27
C LEU A 707 -10.44 29.81 -18.88
N LYS A 708 -10.68 29.32 -20.10
CA LYS A 708 -11.87 29.67 -20.88
C LYS A 708 -12.99 28.66 -20.64
N SER A 709 -14.16 29.15 -20.25
CA SER A 709 -15.40 28.36 -20.21
C SER A 709 -16.19 28.44 -21.49
N GLY A 710 -16.93 27.38 -21.81
CA GLY A 710 -17.73 27.26 -23.02
C GLY A 710 -19.21 27.61 -22.81
N VAL A 711 -19.76 27.35 -21.61
CA VAL A 711 -21.22 27.47 -21.37
C VAL A 711 -21.55 28.46 -20.25
N ASN A 712 -20.89 28.38 -19.08
CA ASN A 712 -21.13 29.26 -17.93
C ASN A 712 -19.85 29.90 -17.37
N GLU A 713 -20.00 30.97 -16.60
CA GLU A 713 -18.91 31.45 -15.73
C GLU A 713 -18.60 30.42 -14.63
N THR A 714 -17.35 30.32 -14.19
CA THR A 714 -16.92 29.50 -13.04
C THR A 714 -17.18 28.00 -13.16
N GLU A 715 -17.13 27.43 -14.37
CA GLU A 715 -17.32 25.99 -14.57
C GLU A 715 -16.21 25.12 -13.97
N PHE A 716 -15.01 25.66 -13.82
CA PHE A 716 -13.91 25.00 -13.14
C PHE A 716 -13.00 26.03 -12.49
N ARG A 717 -12.22 25.58 -11.51
CA ARG A 717 -11.16 26.39 -10.89
C ARG A 717 -9.82 25.70 -11.06
N VAL A 718 -8.77 26.52 -11.16
CA VAL A 718 -7.38 26.08 -11.10
C VAL A 718 -6.73 26.66 -9.85
N ARG A 719 -5.94 25.85 -9.15
CA ARG A 719 -5.17 26.24 -7.96
C ARG A 719 -3.74 25.74 -8.08
N GLY A 720 -2.82 26.43 -7.40
CA GLY A 720 -1.44 25.98 -7.28
C GLY A 720 -0.70 25.88 -8.61
N HIS A 721 -1.02 26.75 -9.57
CA HIS A 721 -0.38 26.74 -10.88
C HIS A 721 1.06 27.21 -10.79
N THR A 722 1.97 26.36 -11.22
CA THR A 722 3.42 26.59 -11.17
C THR A 722 4.06 26.24 -12.51
N VAL A 723 5.11 26.97 -12.86
CA VAL A 723 5.97 26.68 -14.01
C VAL A 723 7.41 26.57 -13.51
N ARG A 724 8.05 25.43 -13.77
CA ARG A 724 9.45 25.17 -13.37
C ARG A 724 10.27 24.65 -14.53
N THR A 725 11.59 24.83 -14.45
CA THR A 725 12.53 24.29 -15.43
C THR A 725 12.45 22.76 -15.45
N GLY A 726 12.25 22.17 -16.64
CA GLY A 726 12.37 20.73 -16.82
C GLY A 726 13.80 20.36 -17.20
N THR A 727 14.30 19.24 -16.70
CA THR A 727 15.54 18.66 -17.24
C THR A 727 15.28 18.18 -18.67
N ALA A 728 16.24 18.40 -19.57
CA ALA A 728 16.22 17.78 -20.88
C ALA A 728 16.07 16.24 -20.72
N PRO A 729 15.41 15.53 -21.65
CA PRO A 729 15.56 14.08 -21.68
C PRO A 729 17.05 13.78 -21.77
N ALA A 730 17.51 12.70 -21.14
CA ALA A 730 18.73 12.06 -21.61
C ALA A 730 18.53 11.84 -23.11
N THR A 731 19.44 12.37 -23.93
CA THR A 731 19.53 11.97 -25.33
C THR A 731 19.49 10.45 -25.38
N PRO A 732 18.67 9.83 -26.25
CA PRO A 732 18.90 8.43 -26.58
C PRO A 732 20.38 8.32 -26.97
N ASP A 733 21.11 7.37 -26.40
CA ASP A 733 22.50 7.13 -26.75
C ASP A 733 22.60 7.05 -28.27
N THR A 734 23.16 8.11 -28.87
CA THR A 734 23.70 8.04 -30.21
C THR A 734 24.92 7.15 -30.05
N PRO A 735 25.03 6.00 -30.74
CA PRO A 735 26.21 5.17 -30.63
C PRO A 735 27.42 6.02 -31.00
N GLU A 736 28.38 6.08 -30.07
CA GLU A 736 29.65 6.77 -30.25
C GLU A 736 30.34 6.23 -31.52
N PRO A 737 30.86 7.09 -32.41
CA PRO A 737 31.56 6.63 -33.60
C PRO A 737 32.85 5.94 -33.16
N GLN A 738 32.96 4.63 -33.43
CA GLN A 738 34.20 3.89 -33.22
C GLN A 738 35.33 4.54 -34.02
N GLU A 739 36.41 4.91 -33.33
CA GLU A 739 37.71 5.17 -33.96
C GLU A 739 38.19 3.90 -34.69
N PRO A 740 38.84 4.02 -35.86
CA PRO A 740 39.30 2.87 -36.62
C PRO A 740 40.42 2.12 -35.88
N GLU A 741 40.14 0.88 -35.49
CA GLU A 741 41.16 -0.03 -34.98
C GLU A 741 42.22 -0.33 -36.05
N SER A 742 43.48 -0.31 -35.61
CA SER A 742 44.68 -0.70 -36.34
C SER A 742 44.60 -2.15 -36.83
N PRO A 743 45.07 -2.46 -38.06
CA PRO A 743 45.00 -3.81 -38.61
C PRO A 743 46.13 -4.67 -38.04
N ASP A 744 45.83 -5.54 -37.08
CA ASP A 744 46.54 -6.81 -36.94
C ASP A 744 45.78 -7.76 -36.00
N GLN A 745 45.70 -9.02 -36.44
CA GLN A 745 45.23 -10.24 -35.77
C GLN A 745 43.82 -10.77 -36.12
N ILE A 746 43.81 -11.63 -37.14
CA ILE A 746 42.78 -12.65 -37.46
C ILE A 746 43.17 -13.96 -36.73
N PRO A 747 42.25 -14.69 -36.05
CA PRO A 747 41.62 -15.89 -36.64
C PRO A 747 40.21 -16.25 -36.05
N PRO A 748 39.52 -17.33 -36.50
CA PRO A 748 38.62 -17.37 -37.64
C PRO A 748 37.13 -17.57 -37.28
N VAL A 749 36.33 -17.40 -38.33
CA VAL A 749 34.87 -17.42 -38.53
C VAL A 749 34.14 -18.67 -38.01
N ASP A 750 32.92 -18.48 -37.50
CA ASP A 750 31.78 -19.35 -37.80
C ASP A 750 30.50 -18.50 -37.99
N GLU A 751 29.86 -18.70 -39.14
CA GLU A 751 28.63 -18.05 -39.66
C GLU A 751 27.36 -18.62 -38.96
N PRO A 752 26.16 -17.95 -38.98
CA PRO A 752 25.46 -17.64 -40.23
C PRO A 752 24.61 -16.35 -40.33
N ARG A 753 24.60 -15.84 -41.57
CA ARG A 753 23.55 -15.16 -42.38
C ARG A 753 22.17 -14.90 -41.74
N THR A 754 21.80 -13.63 -41.60
CA THR A 754 20.98 -12.76 -42.52
C THR A 754 19.55 -13.27 -42.73
N ASP A 755 18.55 -12.60 -42.17
CA ASP A 755 18.03 -11.25 -42.49
C ASP A 755 17.01 -11.28 -43.63
N ASP A 756 15.93 -10.56 -43.35
CA ASP A 756 15.31 -9.59 -44.23
C ASP A 756 14.22 -10.04 -45.25
N ASP A 757 13.12 -9.30 -45.46
CA ASP A 757 12.60 -8.06 -44.88
C ASP A 757 11.27 -7.68 -45.62
N ILE A 758 10.62 -6.63 -45.10
CA ILE A 758 9.77 -5.61 -45.77
C ILE A 758 8.35 -5.90 -46.32
N LEU A 759 7.51 -4.90 -46.01
CA LEU A 759 6.41 -4.25 -46.75
C LEU A 759 5.01 -4.59 -46.19
N GLY A 760 4.21 -3.68 -45.63
CA GLY A 760 4.13 -2.22 -45.78
C GLY A 760 3.04 -1.83 -46.78
N CYS A 761 2.14 -0.92 -46.35
CA CYS A 761 1.10 -0.19 -47.13
C CYS A 761 -0.24 -0.94 -47.39
N THR A 762 -1.44 -0.35 -47.46
CA THR A 762 -2.04 1.00 -47.30
C THR A 762 -3.57 0.80 -47.49
N THR A 763 -4.44 1.31 -46.61
CA THR A 763 -5.44 2.40 -46.81
C THR A 763 -6.90 2.01 -47.16
N ALA A 764 -7.81 2.72 -46.47
CA ALA A 764 -9.14 3.21 -46.91
C ALA A 764 -10.28 2.16 -47.07
N SER A 765 -11.56 2.37 -46.75
CA SER A 765 -12.40 3.53 -46.41
C SER A 765 -13.84 3.04 -46.11
N GLY A 766 -14.68 3.89 -45.48
CA GLY A 766 -16.14 3.91 -45.75
C GLY A 766 -17.11 3.33 -44.70
N ALA A 767 -17.81 4.23 -43.99
CA ALA A 767 -18.99 4.01 -43.13
C ALA A 767 -20.29 3.79 -43.97
N PRO A 768 -21.57 3.93 -43.48
CA PRO A 768 -22.18 4.07 -42.13
C PRO A 768 -23.50 3.25 -41.93
N PHE A 769 -24.35 3.64 -40.95
CA PHE A 769 -25.80 3.38 -40.67
C PHE A 769 -26.07 2.71 -39.29
N VAL A 770 -26.53 3.43 -38.25
CA VAL A 770 -27.86 4.04 -37.92
C VAL A 770 -28.85 3.05 -37.25
N ALA A 771 -29.45 3.56 -36.17
CA ALA A 771 -30.23 2.93 -35.11
C ALA A 771 -31.68 2.48 -35.45
N ALA A 772 -32.24 1.62 -34.58
CA ALA A 772 -33.35 1.90 -33.64
C ALA A 772 -34.56 0.92 -33.62
N ALA A 773 -35.07 0.71 -32.39
CA ALA A 773 -36.49 0.55 -31.98
C ALA A 773 -37.24 -0.78 -32.28
N LEU A 774 -38.30 -1.25 -31.58
CA LEU A 774 -38.89 -1.15 -30.22
C LEU A 774 -40.22 -1.98 -30.25
N LEU A 775 -40.75 -2.42 -29.08
CA LEU A 775 -42.14 -2.90 -28.76
C LEU A 775 -42.62 -4.27 -29.31
N LEU A 776 -43.59 -5.04 -28.74
CA LEU A 776 -44.17 -5.33 -27.40
C LEU A 776 -45.37 -6.30 -27.62
N GLY A 777 -45.69 -7.16 -26.64
CA GLY A 777 -47.03 -7.72 -26.37
C GLY A 777 -47.24 -9.21 -26.73
N LEU A 778 -48.09 -10.02 -26.09
CA LEU A 778 -48.98 -9.96 -24.91
C LEU A 778 -49.50 -11.40 -24.64
N LEU A 779 -49.70 -11.76 -23.35
CA LEU A 779 -50.69 -12.69 -22.75
C LEU A 779 -50.89 -14.16 -23.22
N GLY A 780 -51.05 -15.06 -22.22
CA GLY A 780 -51.84 -16.29 -22.35
C GLY A 780 -51.57 -17.35 -21.28
N ALA A 781 -52.39 -17.43 -20.24
CA ALA A 781 -52.31 -18.37 -19.11
C ALA A 781 -52.91 -19.76 -19.40
N SER A 782 -52.41 -20.84 -18.77
CA SER A 782 -53.26 -21.90 -18.18
C SER A 782 -52.54 -22.90 -17.23
N ARG A 783 -53.08 -22.96 -16.01
CA ARG A 783 -53.40 -24.10 -15.11
C ARG A 783 -52.48 -25.34 -14.92
N ARG A 784 -52.12 -25.51 -13.62
CA ARG A 784 -52.29 -26.67 -12.70
C ARG A 784 -51.97 -28.10 -13.20
N ARG A 785 -51.10 -28.82 -12.46
CA ARG A 785 -51.46 -29.96 -11.58
C ARG A 785 -50.31 -30.43 -10.68
N ARG A 786 -50.70 -30.89 -9.49
CA ARG A 786 -49.91 -31.57 -8.43
C ARG A 786 -49.58 -33.02 -8.81
N SER A 787 -48.50 -33.57 -8.23
CA SER A 787 -48.46 -34.75 -7.31
C SER A 787 -47.06 -35.39 -7.34
N SER A 788 -46.30 -35.31 -6.25
CA SER A 788 -45.94 -36.44 -5.35
C SER A 788 -45.30 -37.67 -6.02
N SER A 789 -44.07 -38.00 -5.63
CA SER A 789 -43.77 -39.12 -4.71
C SER A 789 -42.26 -39.40 -4.65
N ALA A 790 -41.83 -39.80 -3.46
CA ALA A 790 -40.48 -40.23 -3.09
C ALA A 790 -39.83 -41.28 -4.01
N ARG A 791 -38.52 -41.16 -4.17
CA ARG A 791 -37.51 -42.09 -3.65
C ARG A 791 -36.16 -41.39 -3.54
#